data_AF-A0AA95HK19-F1
#
_entry.id   AF-A0AA95HK19-F1
#
_cell.length_a   1.000
_cell.length_b   1.000
_cell.length_c   1.000
_cell.angle_alpha   90.00
_cell.angle_beta   90.00
_cell.angle_gamma   90.00
#
_symmetry.space_group_name_H-M   'P 1'
#
loop_
_entity.id
_entity.type
_entity.pdbx_description
1 polymer ?
#
loop_
_entity_poly.entity_id
_entity_poly.type
_entity_poly.pdbx_seq_one_letter_code
_entity_poly.pdbx_strand_id
1 'polypeptide(L)'
;MAIHLEEYREFLEKITPRVRDVLDGSYQEATRVMSPAGLLDYLDGAKAIQKLGRGEDLLITYLQEMPLVAKECGEDITPDVVTSAMKLSSMVSGEVITLMLSSLPTASRHLGDAELVRGYLTFIHQFASTAARGLRPMLNHMDELLSKLTLSGLRRWANFGAQAYRRDFNNLTKYFDLESADSRATLQKERRGVLFVKTQRKLNFYLRALWARDFFLRPTGADYTDFRPYIEHRIFHMPDAVDDLGDIPGLELYRATAAHMAAHLMYTRKALSAEQLSPAQLFFIGFMEDARVEYKATQAFPGLKTLWSRLLTANYDGAVEHPTMRLLENIALMLLDEQVTGKGDEAISAFVAKFHANIAEKQDDGQFSWLMGVELYNLFAGRREVPSLRILERIRIPYRDDNRYVWTMEEMTWDVGFEYVPASQRQVRRQVSVMEMANEVDCELAGDDAQEIWTCSTEMYPYEDDLENTRSFNQMWGKEPVSEPFHYHEWDYHIQLHRPDWVTVYERRQQRGDPDDIRAIIDAYRPVAHRIKQIIDLLTPDGVQRQRGLEDGDEIDINAAVDAMISIRMGEQPNPRITMRNVIKNRDLAVVVLLDLSQSTNEAMKGSDKTVLQLTREASTLVATAIEGIGDPYAIHGFASDGRHDVQYFRLKDFNQHFDDEAKSRLAGMKGGLSTRMGAALRHSAYHLHKQPERRKLILLVTDGEPADIDERDPQHLRFDAKKAVEELYSQGVQTYCLTLDPHADDYVKRIFGQNNYTVIDHVDRLPEQLPVLFASLTK
;
A
#
# COMPACT_ATOMS: atom_id res chain seq x y z
N MET A 1 -6.20 19.24 -6.25
CA MET A 1 -6.04 20.33 -7.24
C MET A 1 -6.72 19.90 -8.53
N ALA A 2 -7.88 20.48 -8.88
CA ALA A 2 -8.47 20.24 -10.20
C ALA A 2 -7.69 21.08 -11.22
N ILE A 3 -7.07 20.46 -12.22
CA ILE A 3 -6.45 21.22 -13.31
C ILE A 3 -7.58 21.82 -14.12
N HIS A 4 -7.74 23.14 -14.04
CA HIS A 4 -8.68 23.86 -14.88
C HIS A 4 -8.04 24.05 -16.26
N LEU A 5 -8.67 23.52 -17.32
CA LEU A 5 -8.29 23.77 -18.72
C LEU A 5 -8.17 25.27 -19.05
N GLU A 6 -8.75 26.13 -18.21
CA GLU A 6 -8.62 27.59 -18.24
C GLU A 6 -7.16 28.07 -18.11
N GLU A 7 -6.28 27.37 -17.39
CA GLU A 7 -4.84 27.69 -17.31
C GLU A 7 -4.08 27.35 -18.62
N TYR A 8 -4.71 26.55 -19.48
CA TYR A 8 -4.19 26.19 -20.80
C TYR A 8 -4.88 26.99 -21.91
N ARG A 9 -5.69 28.00 -21.57
CA ARG A 9 -6.48 28.78 -22.54
C ARG A 9 -5.67 29.36 -23.69
N GLU A 10 -4.48 29.91 -23.43
CA GLU A 10 -3.59 30.41 -24.51
C GLU A 10 -3.08 29.30 -25.44
N PHE A 11 -2.88 28.09 -24.92
CA PHE A 11 -2.52 26.91 -25.71
C PHE A 11 -3.72 26.43 -26.52
N LEU A 12 -4.89 26.34 -25.88
CA LEU A 12 -6.16 25.94 -26.48
C LEU A 12 -6.60 26.90 -27.60
N GLU A 13 -6.30 28.20 -27.51
CA GLU A 13 -6.58 29.19 -28.54
C GLU A 13 -5.66 29.10 -29.77
N LYS A 14 -4.45 28.53 -29.62
CA LYS A 14 -3.44 28.40 -30.68
C LYS A 14 -3.50 27.07 -31.45
N ILE A 15 -4.23 26.08 -30.94
CA ILE A 15 -4.41 24.77 -31.61
C ILE A 15 -5.57 24.79 -32.60
N THR A 16 -5.49 23.97 -33.65
CA THR A 16 -6.57 23.85 -34.64
C THR A 16 -7.80 23.15 -34.06
N PRO A 17 -9.00 23.36 -34.65
CA PRO A 17 -10.22 22.68 -34.21
C PRO A 17 -10.07 21.16 -34.14
N ARG A 18 -9.37 20.57 -35.11
CA ARG A 18 -9.09 19.12 -35.16
C ARG A 18 -8.29 18.64 -33.93
N VAL A 19 -7.29 19.40 -33.48
CA VAL A 19 -6.49 19.05 -32.30
C VAL A 19 -7.32 19.23 -31.02
N ARG A 20 -8.17 20.25 -30.98
CA ARG A 20 -9.06 20.50 -29.84
C ARG A 20 -10.06 19.36 -29.62
N ASP A 21 -10.71 18.88 -30.68
CA ASP A 21 -11.65 17.76 -30.60
C ASP A 21 -10.96 16.48 -30.06
N VAL A 22 -9.72 16.24 -30.49
CA VAL A 22 -8.91 15.10 -30.00
C VAL A 22 -8.52 15.29 -28.54
N LEU A 23 -8.12 16.50 -28.13
CA LEU A 23 -7.79 16.80 -26.75
C LEU A 23 -8.99 16.57 -25.84
N ASP A 24 -10.17 17.10 -26.19
CA ASP A 24 -11.39 16.94 -25.39
C ASP A 24 -11.77 15.46 -25.24
N GLY A 25 -11.64 14.67 -26.31
CA GLY A 25 -11.87 13.23 -26.27
C GLY A 25 -10.85 12.48 -25.41
N SER A 26 -9.55 12.75 -25.61
CA SER A 26 -8.46 12.02 -24.95
C SER A 26 -8.27 12.46 -23.49
N TYR A 27 -8.64 13.70 -23.14
CA TYR A 27 -8.52 14.23 -21.78
C TYR A 27 -9.46 13.51 -20.79
N GLN A 28 -10.64 13.08 -21.25
CA GLN A 28 -11.52 12.24 -20.42
C GLN A 28 -10.92 10.86 -20.12
N GLU A 29 -10.12 10.31 -21.03
CA GLU A 29 -9.41 9.06 -20.80
C GLU A 29 -8.18 9.28 -19.92
N ALA A 30 -7.42 10.34 -20.18
CA ALA A 30 -6.28 10.75 -19.35
C ALA A 30 -6.69 10.94 -17.88
N THR A 31 -7.80 11.64 -17.62
CA THR A 31 -8.31 11.88 -16.25
C THR A 31 -8.76 10.62 -15.51
N ARG A 32 -9.00 9.51 -16.20
CA ARG A 32 -9.33 8.22 -15.57
C ARG A 32 -8.09 7.43 -15.15
N VAL A 33 -6.94 7.71 -15.75
CA VAL A 33 -5.74 6.88 -15.65
C VAL A 33 -4.57 7.62 -15.00
N MET A 34 -4.51 8.94 -15.15
CA MET A 34 -3.45 9.80 -14.63
C MET A 34 -3.94 10.60 -13.41
N SER A 35 -3.04 10.80 -12.45
CA SER A 35 -3.21 11.72 -11.34
C SER A 35 -3.23 13.18 -11.83
N PRO A 36 -3.63 14.15 -10.98
CA PRO A 36 -3.48 15.56 -11.32
C PRO A 36 -2.05 15.97 -11.71
N ALA A 37 -1.01 15.40 -11.10
CA ALA A 37 0.35 15.70 -11.52
C ALA A 37 0.68 15.08 -12.89
N GLY A 38 0.26 13.84 -13.13
CA GLY A 38 0.42 13.20 -14.45
C GLY A 38 -0.35 13.93 -15.56
N LEU A 39 -1.54 14.45 -15.26
CA LEU A 39 -2.31 15.30 -16.16
C LEU A 39 -1.61 16.64 -16.45
N LEU A 40 -0.94 17.23 -15.45
CA LEU A 40 -0.13 18.43 -15.66
C LEU A 40 1.03 18.11 -16.61
N ASP A 41 1.79 17.04 -16.33
CA ASP A 41 2.91 16.60 -17.16
C ASP A 41 2.47 16.23 -18.58
N TYR A 42 1.29 15.64 -18.73
CA TYR A 42 0.66 15.35 -20.01
C TYR A 42 0.30 16.62 -20.79
N LEU A 43 -0.35 17.60 -20.16
CA LEU A 43 -0.72 18.85 -20.84
C LEU A 43 0.50 19.75 -21.12
N ASP A 44 1.47 19.80 -20.21
CA ASP A 44 2.74 20.51 -20.41
C ASP A 44 3.60 19.82 -21.47
N GLY A 45 3.57 18.48 -21.51
CA GLY A 45 4.11 17.69 -22.60
C GLY A 45 3.47 18.03 -23.95
N ALA A 46 2.14 18.14 -24.02
CA ALA A 46 1.43 18.56 -25.22
C ALA A 46 1.85 19.96 -25.69
N LYS A 47 1.99 20.93 -24.77
CA LYS A 47 2.55 22.26 -25.06
C LYS A 47 3.98 22.16 -25.61
N ALA A 48 4.82 21.33 -25.01
CA ALA A 48 6.18 21.08 -25.45
C ALA A 48 6.24 20.48 -26.86
N ILE A 49 5.39 19.49 -27.16
CA ILE A 49 5.29 18.85 -28.48
C ILE A 49 4.78 19.84 -29.53
N GLN A 50 3.82 20.69 -29.21
CA GLN A 50 3.37 21.75 -30.12
C GLN A 50 4.50 22.72 -30.49
N LYS A 51 5.31 23.13 -29.50
CA LYS A 51 6.45 24.05 -29.70
C LYS A 51 7.53 23.49 -30.62
N LEU A 52 7.62 22.16 -30.80
CA LEU A 52 8.54 21.54 -31.75
C LEU A 52 8.21 21.91 -33.22
N GLY A 53 6.98 22.33 -33.53
CA GLY A 53 6.60 22.79 -34.87
C GLY A 53 6.69 21.70 -35.95
N ARG A 54 6.51 20.43 -35.59
CA ARG A 54 6.68 19.26 -36.49
C ARG A 54 5.37 18.71 -37.08
N GLY A 55 4.32 19.54 -37.12
CA GLY A 55 3.00 19.19 -37.66
C GLY A 55 1.99 18.78 -36.59
N GLU A 56 0.70 18.85 -36.96
CA GLU A 56 -0.43 18.58 -36.05
C GLU A 56 -0.57 17.09 -35.70
N ASP A 57 -0.24 16.20 -36.63
CA ASP A 57 -0.40 14.75 -36.42
C ASP A 57 0.50 14.22 -35.29
N LEU A 58 1.66 14.84 -35.05
CA LEU A 58 2.53 14.50 -33.92
C LEU A 58 1.86 14.81 -32.58
N LEU A 59 1.25 16.00 -32.48
CA LEU A 59 0.55 16.44 -31.27
C LEU A 59 -0.70 15.59 -31.03
N ILE A 60 -1.46 15.30 -32.09
CA ILE A 60 -2.64 14.42 -32.03
C ILE A 60 -2.24 13.04 -31.51
N THR A 61 -1.17 12.46 -32.04
CA THR A 61 -0.70 11.13 -31.62
C THR A 61 -0.25 11.14 -30.17
N TYR A 62 0.48 12.17 -29.73
CA TYR A 62 0.85 12.32 -28.32
C TYR A 62 -0.38 12.34 -27.39
N LEU A 63 -1.40 13.13 -27.75
CA LEU A 63 -2.62 13.26 -26.96
C LEU A 63 -3.40 11.93 -26.86
N GLN A 64 -3.46 11.18 -27.96
CA GLN A 64 -4.20 9.92 -28.01
C GLN A 64 -3.49 8.78 -27.27
N GLU A 65 -2.16 8.68 -27.42
CA GLU A 65 -1.42 7.49 -27.01
C GLU A 65 -0.88 7.55 -25.58
N MET A 66 -0.58 8.74 -25.06
CA MET A 66 0.00 8.87 -23.71
C MET A 66 -0.88 8.37 -22.57
N PRO A 67 -2.22 8.56 -22.58
CA PRO A 67 -3.10 7.94 -21.58
C PRO A 67 -2.98 6.42 -21.54
N LEU A 68 -2.81 5.77 -22.70
CA LEU A 68 -2.63 4.33 -22.80
C LEU A 68 -1.25 3.90 -22.29
N VAL A 69 -0.20 4.69 -22.58
CA VAL A 69 1.15 4.44 -22.04
C VAL A 69 1.15 4.51 -20.52
N ALA A 70 0.56 5.57 -19.95
CA ALA A 70 0.47 5.74 -18.50
C ALA A 70 -0.30 4.59 -17.83
N LYS A 71 -1.33 4.08 -18.50
CA LYS A 71 -2.11 2.92 -18.03
C LYS A 71 -1.28 1.65 -17.88
N GLU A 72 -0.36 1.41 -18.81
CA GLU A 72 0.37 0.14 -18.91
C GLU A 72 1.63 0.12 -18.03
N CYS A 73 2.37 1.23 -17.92
CA CYS A 73 3.65 1.27 -17.21
C CYS A 73 3.79 2.34 -16.12
N GLY A 74 2.79 3.21 -15.93
CA GLY A 74 2.83 4.33 -14.98
C GLY A 74 2.98 5.70 -15.65
N GLU A 75 2.50 6.75 -14.98
CA GLU A 75 2.47 8.13 -15.51
C GLU A 75 3.82 8.87 -15.44
N ASP A 76 4.76 8.38 -14.62
CA ASP A 76 6.10 8.93 -14.41
C ASP A 76 6.97 8.90 -15.67
N ILE A 77 6.59 8.11 -16.67
CA ILE A 77 7.24 8.03 -17.98
C ILE A 77 6.92 9.23 -18.89
N THR A 78 5.87 10.00 -18.59
CA THR A 78 5.36 11.06 -19.47
C THR A 78 6.41 12.12 -19.80
N PRO A 79 7.17 12.66 -18.82
CA PRO A 79 8.25 13.62 -19.10
C PRO A 79 9.40 13.02 -19.93
N ASP A 80 9.72 11.73 -19.73
CA ASP A 80 10.78 11.04 -20.46
C ASP A 80 10.43 10.81 -21.93
N VAL A 81 9.17 10.52 -22.23
CA VAL A 81 8.66 10.42 -23.62
C VAL A 81 8.82 11.76 -24.34
N VAL A 82 8.40 12.85 -23.70
CA VAL A 82 8.52 14.21 -24.25
C VAL A 82 9.99 14.56 -24.49
N THR A 83 10.85 14.31 -23.50
CA THR A 83 12.30 14.53 -23.59
C THR A 83 12.92 13.71 -24.73
N SER A 84 12.50 12.46 -24.90
CA SER A 84 12.98 11.57 -25.96
C SER A 84 12.52 12.04 -27.34
N ALA A 85 11.28 12.49 -27.47
CA ALA A 85 10.77 13.10 -28.70
C ALA A 85 11.55 14.37 -29.07
N MET A 86 11.87 15.22 -28.08
CA MET A 86 12.71 16.40 -28.30
C MET A 86 14.11 16.02 -28.77
N LYS A 87 14.77 15.05 -28.14
CA LYS A 87 16.11 14.58 -28.55
C LYS A 87 16.09 14.04 -29.99
N LEU A 88 15.09 13.23 -30.33
CA LEU A 88 14.92 12.67 -31.68
C LEU A 88 14.63 13.74 -32.75
N SER A 89 14.00 14.85 -32.38
CA SER A 89 13.64 15.93 -33.33
C SER A 89 14.82 16.57 -34.06
N SER A 90 16.03 16.41 -33.53
CA SER A 90 17.28 16.86 -34.15
C SER A 90 17.85 15.86 -35.18
N MET A 91 17.37 14.61 -35.17
CA MET A 91 17.97 13.49 -35.91
C MET A 91 17.05 12.90 -36.98
N VAL A 92 15.73 12.97 -36.78
CA VAL A 92 14.72 12.32 -37.64
C VAL A 92 13.56 13.26 -37.99
N SER A 93 12.76 12.87 -38.98
CA SER A 93 11.56 13.63 -39.38
C SER A 93 10.42 13.51 -38.37
N GLY A 94 9.48 14.48 -38.39
CA GLY A 94 8.29 14.45 -37.54
C GLY A 94 7.44 13.19 -37.71
N GLU A 95 7.38 12.62 -38.93
CA GLU A 95 6.70 11.34 -39.19
C GLU A 95 7.31 10.17 -38.39
N VAL A 96 8.64 10.14 -38.22
CA VAL A 96 9.30 9.06 -37.47
C VAL A 96 9.05 9.20 -35.97
N ILE A 97 9.00 10.42 -35.45
CA ILE A 97 8.64 10.68 -34.05
C ILE A 97 7.18 10.30 -33.81
N THR A 98 6.30 10.64 -34.76
CA THR A 98 4.88 10.27 -34.72
C THR A 98 4.73 8.75 -34.68
N LEU A 99 5.48 8.02 -35.52
CA LEU A 99 5.50 6.55 -35.52
C LEU A 99 6.09 5.96 -34.24
N MET A 100 7.08 6.62 -33.64
CA MET A 100 7.62 6.22 -32.34
C MET A 100 6.54 6.35 -31.26
N LEU A 101 5.85 7.50 -31.18
CA LEU A 101 4.75 7.71 -30.23
C LEU A 101 3.60 6.74 -30.43
N SER A 102 3.19 6.48 -31.69
CA SER A 102 2.14 5.50 -31.97
C SER A 102 2.52 4.06 -31.62
N SER A 103 3.82 3.74 -31.59
CA SER A 103 4.31 2.43 -31.14
C SER A 103 4.40 2.29 -29.62
N LEU A 104 4.39 3.40 -28.86
CA LEU A 104 4.63 3.38 -27.42
C LEU A 104 3.60 2.61 -26.60
N PRO A 105 2.28 2.66 -26.84
CA PRO A 105 1.33 1.85 -26.07
C PRO A 105 1.61 0.36 -26.22
N THR A 106 1.94 -0.08 -27.44
CA THR A 106 2.31 -1.46 -27.72
C THR A 106 3.62 -1.83 -27.04
N ALA A 107 4.63 -0.96 -27.10
CA ALA A 107 5.88 -1.18 -26.39
C ALA A 107 5.69 -1.25 -24.88
N SER A 108 4.88 -0.35 -24.32
CA SER A 108 4.58 -0.28 -22.88
C SER A 108 3.83 -1.52 -22.41
N ARG A 109 2.89 -2.05 -23.22
CA ARG A 109 2.20 -3.31 -22.92
C ARG A 109 3.12 -4.53 -22.89
N HIS A 110 4.10 -4.61 -23.80
CA HIS A 110 5.03 -5.74 -23.86
C HIS A 110 6.15 -5.64 -22.82
N LEU A 111 6.53 -4.43 -22.41
CA LEU A 111 7.58 -4.17 -21.43
C LEU A 111 7.04 -4.16 -19.98
N GLY A 112 5.86 -3.57 -19.77
CA GLY A 112 5.11 -3.62 -18.51
C GLY A 112 5.73 -2.86 -17.32
N ASP A 113 6.79 -2.09 -17.54
CA ASP A 113 7.51 -1.33 -16.49
C ASP A 113 8.13 -0.04 -17.05
N ALA A 114 8.07 1.05 -16.29
CA ALA A 114 8.54 2.37 -16.71
C ALA A 114 10.06 2.40 -16.98
N GLU A 115 10.89 1.68 -16.21
CA GLU A 115 12.34 1.63 -16.44
C GLU A 115 12.69 0.94 -17.75
N LEU A 116 11.97 -0.14 -18.08
CA LEU A 116 12.13 -0.80 -19.37
C LEU A 116 11.72 0.10 -20.53
N VAL A 117 10.65 0.90 -20.36
CA VAL A 117 10.24 1.88 -21.37
C VAL A 117 11.29 3.00 -21.49
N ARG A 118 11.88 3.49 -20.39
CA ARG A 118 13.03 4.43 -20.42
C ARG A 118 14.22 3.82 -21.17
N GLY A 119 14.51 2.54 -20.93
CA GLY A 119 15.52 1.77 -21.65
C GLY A 119 15.21 1.65 -23.14
N TYR A 120 13.95 1.43 -23.52
CA TYR A 120 13.50 1.40 -24.90
C TYR A 120 13.68 2.76 -25.60
N LEU A 121 13.23 3.86 -24.96
CA LEU A 121 13.41 5.22 -25.47
C LEU A 121 14.89 5.56 -25.69
N THR A 122 15.74 5.19 -24.74
CA THR A 122 17.20 5.34 -24.83
C THR A 122 17.76 4.56 -26.02
N PHE A 123 17.32 3.32 -26.21
CA PHE A 123 17.72 2.50 -27.35
C PHE A 123 17.28 3.14 -28.68
N ILE A 124 16.03 3.59 -28.80
CA ILE A 124 15.55 4.25 -30.02
C ILE A 124 16.41 5.47 -30.36
N HIS A 125 16.77 6.28 -29.36
CA HIS A 125 17.66 7.42 -29.56
C HIS A 125 19.06 7.01 -30.03
N GLN A 126 19.68 6.02 -29.38
CA GLN A 126 20.99 5.50 -29.77
C GLN A 126 20.96 4.90 -31.19
N PHE A 127 19.92 4.14 -31.50
CA PHE A 127 19.72 3.51 -32.80
C PHE A 127 19.50 4.54 -33.90
N ALA A 128 18.73 5.61 -33.63
CA ALA A 128 18.56 6.73 -34.55
C ALA A 128 19.90 7.37 -34.93
N SER A 129 20.85 7.47 -33.98
CA SER A 129 22.18 8.01 -34.23
C SER A 129 23.06 7.11 -35.11
N THR A 130 22.82 5.80 -35.06
CA THR A 130 23.67 4.80 -35.74
C THR A 130 23.12 4.37 -37.10
N ALA A 131 21.80 4.21 -37.20
CA ALA A 131 21.11 3.64 -38.37
C ALA A 131 19.72 4.27 -38.62
N ALA A 132 19.64 5.60 -38.71
CA ALA A 132 18.39 6.35 -38.91
C ALA A 132 17.45 5.81 -40.00
N ARG A 133 18.01 5.30 -41.12
CA ARG A 133 17.22 4.75 -42.24
C ARG A 133 16.49 3.44 -41.89
N GLY A 134 17.01 2.67 -40.93
CA GLY A 134 16.40 1.44 -40.43
C GLY A 134 15.31 1.68 -39.39
N LEU A 135 15.21 2.89 -38.82
CA LEU A 135 14.31 3.18 -37.70
C LEU A 135 12.83 3.11 -38.10
N ARG A 136 12.44 3.74 -39.22
CA ARG A 136 11.04 3.71 -39.69
C ARG A 136 10.55 2.29 -40.02
N PRO A 137 11.27 1.48 -40.83
CA PRO A 137 10.89 0.09 -41.06
C PRO A 137 10.79 -0.72 -39.76
N MET A 138 11.74 -0.55 -38.83
CA MET A 138 11.71 -1.25 -37.54
C MET A 138 10.47 -0.89 -36.70
N LEU A 139 10.13 0.40 -36.60
CA LEU A 139 8.98 0.84 -35.82
C LEU A 139 7.64 0.32 -36.37
N ASN A 140 7.53 0.10 -37.69
CA ASN A 140 6.34 -0.51 -38.29
C ASN A 140 6.10 -1.96 -37.82
N HIS A 141 7.16 -2.67 -37.42
CA HIS A 141 7.11 -4.05 -36.96
C HIS A 141 7.31 -4.19 -35.44
N MET A 142 7.17 -3.10 -34.68
CA MET A 142 7.49 -3.09 -33.25
C MET A 142 6.66 -4.09 -32.43
N ASP A 143 5.37 -4.26 -32.78
CA ASP A 143 4.51 -5.25 -32.12
C ASP A 143 5.01 -6.68 -32.35
N GLU A 144 5.35 -7.03 -33.60
CA GLU A 144 5.88 -8.35 -33.92
C GLU A 144 7.21 -8.61 -33.21
N LEU A 145 8.10 -7.62 -33.20
CA LEU A 145 9.40 -7.71 -32.57
C LEU A 145 9.27 -7.90 -31.04
N LEU A 146 8.53 -7.04 -30.34
CA LEU A 146 8.38 -7.12 -28.88
C LEU A 146 7.50 -8.29 -28.42
N SER A 147 6.65 -8.83 -29.31
CA SER A 147 5.89 -10.06 -28.99
C SER A 147 6.78 -11.31 -28.87
N LYS A 148 7.99 -11.26 -29.44
CA LYS A 148 8.97 -12.36 -29.56
C LYS A 148 10.29 -12.08 -28.84
N LEU A 149 10.69 -10.83 -28.73
CA LEU A 149 11.98 -10.41 -28.18
C LEU A 149 11.79 -9.63 -26.89
N THR A 150 12.72 -9.81 -25.97
CA THR A 150 12.89 -8.87 -24.86
C THR A 150 13.55 -7.59 -25.36
N LEU A 151 13.61 -6.54 -24.53
CA LEU A 151 14.29 -5.29 -24.89
C LEU A 151 15.76 -5.53 -25.27
N SER A 152 16.45 -6.40 -24.53
CA SER A 152 17.84 -6.76 -24.81
C SER A 152 17.97 -7.56 -26.13
N GLY A 153 17.02 -8.46 -26.40
CA GLY A 153 16.92 -9.18 -27.68
C GLY A 153 16.71 -8.24 -28.86
N LEU A 154 15.82 -7.25 -28.72
CA LEU A 154 15.59 -6.20 -29.71
C LEU A 154 16.86 -5.39 -29.96
N ARG A 155 17.58 -4.99 -28.90
CA ARG A 155 18.88 -4.28 -29.02
C ARG A 155 19.90 -5.09 -29.81
N ARG A 156 20.07 -6.39 -29.48
CA ARG A 156 21.04 -7.26 -30.17
C ARG A 156 20.65 -7.49 -31.63
N TRP A 157 19.37 -7.77 -31.91
CA TRP A 157 18.85 -7.93 -33.27
C TRP A 157 19.07 -6.66 -34.11
N ALA A 158 18.81 -5.48 -33.54
CA ALA A 158 18.96 -4.22 -34.25
C ALA A 158 20.43 -3.84 -34.46
N ASN A 159 21.29 -4.04 -33.45
CA ASN A 159 22.72 -3.79 -33.55
C ASN A 159 23.37 -4.68 -34.61
N PHE A 160 22.99 -5.95 -34.69
CA PHE A 160 23.46 -6.85 -35.75
C PHE A 160 23.11 -6.32 -37.13
N GLY A 161 21.83 -5.97 -37.37
CA GLY A 161 21.39 -5.41 -38.65
C GLY A 161 22.11 -4.11 -39.03
N ALA A 162 22.26 -3.20 -38.07
CA ALA A 162 22.95 -1.93 -38.27
C ALA A 162 24.44 -2.10 -38.60
N GLN A 163 25.12 -3.09 -37.99
CA GLN A 163 26.52 -3.38 -38.25
C GLN A 163 26.71 -4.12 -39.59
N ALA A 164 25.90 -5.15 -39.84
CA ALA A 164 26.00 -6.00 -41.03
C ALA A 164 25.77 -5.22 -42.32
N TYR A 165 24.80 -4.31 -42.34
CA TYR A 165 24.44 -3.54 -43.55
C TYR A 165 24.77 -2.05 -43.45
N ARG A 166 25.76 -1.66 -42.62
CA ARG A 166 26.14 -0.25 -42.37
C ARG A 166 26.37 0.57 -43.65
N ARG A 167 26.87 -0.08 -44.71
CA ARG A 167 27.21 0.55 -46.00
C ARG A 167 26.21 0.24 -47.12
N ASP A 168 25.25 -0.66 -46.88
CA ASP A 168 24.26 -1.11 -47.87
C ASP A 168 22.86 -0.72 -47.41
N PHE A 169 22.42 0.47 -47.81
CA PHE A 169 21.16 1.03 -47.36
C PHE A 169 19.92 0.26 -47.86
N ASN A 170 20.02 -0.42 -49.01
CA ASN A 170 18.89 -1.17 -49.54
C ASN A 170 18.65 -2.43 -48.71
N ASN A 171 19.73 -3.17 -48.40
CA ASN A 171 19.61 -4.36 -47.55
C ASN A 171 19.40 -4.01 -46.07
N LEU A 172 19.88 -2.84 -45.61
CA LEU A 172 19.55 -2.31 -44.28
C LEU A 172 18.03 -2.14 -44.13
N THR A 173 17.37 -1.46 -45.08
CA THR A 173 15.91 -1.30 -45.04
C THR A 173 15.20 -2.65 -45.06
N LYS A 174 15.57 -3.56 -45.97
CA LYS A 174 14.99 -4.92 -46.06
C LYS A 174 15.17 -5.74 -44.78
N TYR A 175 16.28 -5.56 -44.07
CA TYR A 175 16.51 -6.22 -42.79
C TYR A 175 15.51 -5.74 -41.74
N PHE A 176 15.37 -4.43 -41.57
CA PHE A 176 14.48 -3.84 -40.58
C PHE A 176 13.00 -3.95 -40.94
N ASP A 177 12.68 -4.22 -42.20
CA ASP A 177 11.32 -4.50 -42.69
C ASP A 177 10.95 -6.01 -42.63
N LEU A 178 11.79 -6.83 -41.99
CA LEU A 178 11.61 -8.29 -41.84
C LEU A 178 11.51 -9.07 -43.17
N GLU A 179 12.03 -8.51 -44.26
CA GLU A 179 12.04 -9.12 -45.59
C GLU A 179 13.26 -10.02 -45.82
N SER A 180 14.40 -9.71 -45.19
CA SER A 180 15.63 -10.49 -45.39
C SER A 180 15.63 -11.80 -44.60
N ALA A 181 16.22 -12.85 -45.18
CA ALA A 181 16.39 -14.14 -44.52
C ALA A 181 17.25 -14.00 -43.24
N ASP A 182 18.29 -13.18 -43.31
CA ASP A 182 19.19 -12.88 -42.19
C ASP A 182 18.44 -12.20 -41.03
N SER A 183 17.49 -11.32 -41.32
CA SER A 183 16.65 -10.67 -40.30
C SER A 183 15.78 -11.65 -39.54
N ARG A 184 15.12 -12.56 -40.27
CA ARG A 184 14.28 -13.62 -39.68
C ARG A 184 15.11 -14.64 -38.89
N ALA A 185 16.30 -15.00 -39.40
CA ALA A 185 17.21 -15.92 -38.73
C ALA A 185 17.73 -15.32 -37.41
N THR A 186 18.16 -14.05 -37.42
CA THR A 186 18.59 -13.36 -36.19
C THR A 186 17.43 -13.16 -35.21
N LEU A 187 16.23 -12.83 -35.70
CA LEU A 187 15.02 -12.73 -34.87
C LEU A 187 14.70 -14.07 -34.18
N GLN A 188 14.80 -15.18 -34.91
CA GLN A 188 14.59 -16.51 -34.35
C GLN A 188 15.67 -16.89 -33.34
N LYS A 189 16.93 -16.49 -33.57
CA LYS A 189 18.05 -16.72 -32.66
C LYS A 189 17.94 -15.91 -31.36
N GLU A 190 17.47 -14.67 -31.44
CA GLU A 190 17.34 -13.77 -30.28
C GLU A 190 16.04 -13.98 -29.49
N ARG A 191 15.12 -14.79 -30.01
CA ARG A 191 13.90 -15.19 -29.31
C ARG A 191 14.26 -15.99 -28.07
N ARG A 192 13.97 -15.42 -26.91
CA ARG A 192 13.99 -16.15 -25.62
C ARG A 192 12.62 -16.73 -25.32
N GLY A 193 12.59 -17.83 -24.58
CA GLY A 193 11.44 -18.71 -24.39
C GLY A 193 10.17 -18.03 -23.86
N VAL A 194 9.88 -18.20 -22.57
CA VAL A 194 8.68 -17.67 -21.94
C VAL A 194 8.97 -16.25 -21.45
N LEU A 195 8.21 -15.27 -21.95
CA LEU A 195 8.32 -13.87 -21.51
C LEU A 195 7.66 -13.65 -20.15
N PHE A 196 8.32 -12.90 -19.27
CA PHE A 196 7.82 -12.60 -17.91
C PHE A 196 6.47 -11.91 -17.91
N VAL A 197 6.31 -10.86 -18.73
CA VAL A 197 5.08 -10.05 -18.79
C VAL A 197 3.83 -10.91 -19.12
N LYS A 198 3.99 -11.99 -19.89
CA LYS A 198 2.89 -12.92 -20.22
C LYS A 198 2.52 -13.86 -19.07
N THR A 199 3.36 -13.96 -18.05
CA THR A 199 3.23 -14.93 -16.94
C THR A 199 3.11 -14.29 -15.56
N GLN A 200 3.52 -13.03 -15.39
CA GLN A 200 3.51 -12.29 -14.12
C GLN A 200 2.19 -12.44 -13.34
N ARG A 201 1.04 -12.21 -14.00
CA ARG A 201 -0.27 -12.37 -13.36
C ARG A 201 -0.52 -13.81 -12.87
N LYS A 202 -0.11 -14.83 -13.62
CA LYS A 202 -0.22 -16.24 -13.22
C LYS A 202 0.70 -16.56 -12.06
N LEU A 203 1.89 -15.97 -12.02
CA LEU A 203 2.84 -16.12 -10.92
C LEU A 203 2.30 -15.48 -9.63
N ASN A 204 1.70 -14.30 -9.71
CA ASN A 204 1.04 -13.67 -8.56
C ASN A 204 -0.08 -14.54 -7.98
N PHE A 205 -0.95 -15.12 -8.82
CA PHE A 205 -1.97 -16.05 -8.33
C PHE A 205 -1.38 -17.33 -7.74
N TYR A 206 -0.30 -17.84 -8.33
CA TYR A 206 0.41 -19.00 -7.82
C TYR A 206 1.01 -18.74 -6.43
N LEU A 207 1.71 -17.62 -6.23
CA LEU A 207 2.27 -17.25 -4.93
C LEU A 207 1.20 -16.97 -3.88
N ARG A 208 0.11 -16.28 -4.27
CA ARG A 208 -1.03 -16.03 -3.38
C ARG A 208 -1.71 -17.32 -2.95
N ALA A 209 -1.80 -18.32 -3.83
CA ALA A 209 -2.34 -19.62 -3.48
C ALA A 209 -1.47 -20.38 -2.47
N LEU A 210 -0.15 -20.20 -2.51
CA LEU A 210 0.78 -20.81 -1.55
C LEU A 210 0.73 -20.10 -0.19
N TRP A 211 0.96 -18.78 -0.15
CA TRP A 211 1.17 -18.06 1.11
C TRP A 211 0.04 -17.13 1.54
N ALA A 212 -1.10 -17.12 0.85
CA ALA A 212 -2.25 -16.26 1.13
C ALA A 212 -1.88 -14.76 1.23
N ARG A 213 -0.85 -14.34 0.49
CA ARG A 213 -0.28 -13.00 0.48
C ARG A 213 0.07 -12.59 -0.95
N ASP A 214 -0.03 -11.31 -1.24
CA ASP A 214 0.42 -10.75 -2.51
C ASP A 214 1.91 -10.40 -2.48
N PHE A 215 2.59 -10.64 -3.60
CA PHE A 215 4.02 -10.39 -3.79
C PHE A 215 4.22 -9.41 -4.94
N PHE A 216 5.26 -8.59 -4.87
CA PHE A 216 5.60 -7.65 -5.93
C PHE A 216 6.67 -8.28 -6.82
N LEU A 217 6.34 -8.51 -8.09
CA LEU A 217 7.28 -9.06 -9.07
C LEU A 217 7.47 -8.05 -10.19
N ARG A 218 8.71 -7.74 -10.54
CA ARG A 218 9.08 -6.86 -11.66
C ARG A 218 10.07 -7.57 -12.59
N PRO A 219 9.99 -7.33 -13.91
CA PRO A 219 11.05 -7.76 -14.81
C PRO A 219 12.32 -6.96 -14.53
N THR A 220 13.48 -7.56 -14.74
CA THR A 220 14.74 -6.85 -14.65
C THR A 220 15.07 -6.13 -15.94
N GLY A 221 15.40 -4.84 -15.85
CA GLY A 221 15.94 -4.05 -16.96
C GLY A 221 17.40 -4.37 -17.32
N ALA A 222 18.01 -5.38 -16.68
CA ALA A 222 19.42 -5.69 -16.82
C ALA A 222 19.75 -6.38 -18.15
N ASP A 223 20.77 -5.84 -18.83
CA ASP A 223 21.13 -6.12 -20.22
C ASP A 223 22.19 -7.24 -20.36
N TYR A 224 22.19 -8.23 -19.46
CA TYR A 224 23.30 -9.20 -19.35
C TYR A 224 22.84 -10.66 -19.44
N THR A 225 23.66 -11.51 -20.05
CA THR A 225 23.41 -12.96 -20.23
C THR A 225 23.49 -13.77 -18.94
N ASP A 226 24.11 -13.21 -17.89
CA ASP A 226 24.45 -13.90 -16.63
C ASP A 226 23.59 -13.40 -15.46
N PHE A 227 22.39 -12.87 -15.75
CA PHE A 227 21.49 -12.31 -14.74
C PHE A 227 21.02 -13.37 -13.72
N ARG A 228 21.06 -13.02 -12.42
CA ARG A 228 20.41 -13.78 -11.35
C ARG A 228 19.24 -13.00 -10.76
N PRO A 229 18.11 -13.67 -10.48
CA PRO A 229 17.01 -13.04 -9.77
C PRO A 229 17.48 -12.54 -8.41
N TYR A 230 16.86 -11.48 -7.90
CA TYR A 230 17.21 -10.91 -6.61
C TYR A 230 16.01 -10.23 -5.95
N ILE A 231 16.06 -10.10 -4.63
CA ILE A 231 15.05 -9.39 -3.84
C ILE A 231 15.65 -8.07 -3.36
N GLU A 232 14.96 -6.98 -3.66
CA GLU A 232 15.35 -5.63 -3.24
C GLU A 232 14.10 -4.87 -2.85
N HIS A 233 14.12 -4.18 -1.70
CA HIS A 233 12.93 -3.51 -1.14
C HIS A 233 11.66 -4.38 -1.08
N ARG A 234 11.83 -5.71 -0.87
CA ARG A 234 10.75 -6.73 -0.90
C ARG A 234 10.08 -6.91 -2.28
N ILE A 235 10.69 -6.42 -3.35
CA ILE A 235 10.30 -6.62 -4.75
C ILE A 235 11.16 -7.73 -5.34
N PHE A 236 10.53 -8.63 -6.08
CA PHE A 236 11.20 -9.74 -6.76
C PHE A 236 11.58 -9.30 -8.17
N HIS A 237 12.88 -9.14 -8.39
CA HIS A 237 13.45 -8.81 -9.68
C HIS A 237 13.68 -10.09 -10.48
N MET A 238 12.75 -10.37 -11.39
CA MET A 238 12.66 -11.61 -12.16
C MET A 238 13.28 -11.44 -13.56
N PRO A 239 13.83 -12.51 -14.17
CA PRO A 239 14.33 -12.45 -15.55
C PRO A 239 13.23 -12.04 -16.53
N ASP A 240 13.55 -11.17 -17.49
CA ASP A 240 12.63 -10.66 -18.53
C ASP A 240 12.08 -11.78 -19.44
N ALA A 241 12.89 -12.81 -19.69
CA ALA A 241 12.51 -14.06 -20.34
C ALA A 241 13.33 -15.23 -19.82
N VAL A 242 12.73 -16.43 -19.83
CA VAL A 242 13.42 -17.68 -19.50
C VAL A 242 13.22 -18.72 -20.60
N ASP A 243 14.29 -19.37 -21.00
CA ASP A 243 14.24 -20.49 -21.94
C ASP A 243 13.79 -21.78 -21.24
N ASP A 244 13.30 -22.73 -22.02
CA ASP A 244 13.05 -24.08 -21.54
C ASP A 244 14.38 -24.72 -21.14
N LEU A 245 14.40 -25.40 -19.99
CA LEU A 245 15.58 -26.08 -19.49
C LEU A 245 15.48 -27.57 -19.80
N GLY A 246 16.03 -27.98 -20.95
CA GLY A 246 15.84 -29.33 -21.46
C GLY A 246 14.35 -29.59 -21.71
N ASP A 247 13.79 -30.60 -21.03
CA ASP A 247 12.35 -30.93 -21.09
C ASP A 247 11.49 -30.13 -20.10
N ILE A 248 12.09 -29.23 -19.31
CA ILE A 248 11.38 -28.44 -18.30
C ILE A 248 10.92 -27.12 -18.92
N PRO A 249 9.60 -26.85 -19.00
CA PRO A 249 9.10 -25.60 -19.56
C PRO A 249 9.57 -24.39 -18.75
N GLY A 250 9.88 -23.28 -19.40
CA GLY A 250 10.32 -22.04 -18.75
C GLY A 250 9.32 -21.50 -17.73
N LEU A 251 8.02 -21.79 -17.89
CA LEU A 251 7.00 -21.44 -16.89
C LEU A 251 7.23 -22.14 -15.53
N GLU A 252 7.71 -23.38 -15.54
CA GLU A 252 8.04 -24.12 -14.31
C GLU A 252 9.29 -23.53 -13.65
N LEU A 253 10.26 -23.06 -14.45
CA LEU A 253 11.40 -22.32 -13.93
C LEU A 253 10.96 -21.02 -13.25
N TYR A 254 10.06 -20.23 -13.87
CA TYR A 254 9.51 -19.04 -13.22
C TYR A 254 8.77 -19.36 -11.91
N ARG A 255 7.98 -20.43 -11.87
CA ARG A 255 7.29 -20.87 -10.64
C ARG A 255 8.28 -21.24 -9.55
N ALA A 256 9.34 -21.96 -9.91
CA ALA A 256 10.38 -22.37 -8.98
C ALA A 256 11.13 -21.17 -8.41
N THR A 257 11.51 -20.22 -9.27
CA THR A 257 12.20 -18.99 -8.88
C THR A 257 11.34 -18.12 -7.97
N ALA A 258 10.10 -17.87 -8.38
CA ALA A 258 9.17 -17.04 -7.61
C ALA A 258 8.87 -17.67 -6.23
N ALA A 259 8.70 -18.99 -6.17
CA ALA A 259 8.47 -19.70 -4.91
C ALA A 259 9.71 -19.68 -4.00
N HIS A 260 10.91 -19.77 -4.58
CA HIS A 260 12.18 -19.67 -3.84
C HIS A 260 12.34 -18.30 -3.20
N MET A 261 12.16 -17.23 -3.97
CA MET A 261 12.24 -15.86 -3.48
C MET A 261 11.14 -15.56 -2.44
N ALA A 262 9.94 -16.10 -2.64
CA ALA A 262 8.87 -16.03 -1.64
C ALA A 262 9.23 -16.77 -0.34
N ALA A 263 9.91 -17.91 -0.42
CA ALA A 263 10.37 -18.64 0.75
C ALA A 263 11.35 -17.79 1.59
N HIS A 264 12.29 -17.08 0.96
CA HIS A 264 13.15 -16.11 1.65
C HIS A 264 12.33 -15.03 2.37
N LEU A 265 11.41 -14.36 1.68
CA LEU A 265 10.59 -13.30 2.27
C LEU A 265 9.70 -13.79 3.43
N MET A 266 9.29 -15.07 3.39
CA MET A 266 8.38 -15.65 4.39
C MET A 266 9.12 -16.29 5.58
N TYR A 267 10.33 -16.78 5.37
CA TYR A 267 11.03 -17.63 6.35
C TYR A 267 12.36 -17.07 6.84
N THR A 268 12.90 -16.02 6.22
CA THR A 268 14.05 -15.25 6.70
C THR A 268 13.55 -14.06 7.50
N ARG A 269 13.32 -14.27 8.81
CA ARG A 269 12.72 -13.27 9.71
C ARG A 269 13.69 -12.21 10.21
N LYS A 270 14.98 -12.49 10.15
CA LYS A 270 16.07 -11.62 10.59
C LYS A 270 17.20 -11.70 9.58
N ALA A 271 17.82 -10.57 9.29
CA ALA A 271 19.00 -10.52 8.45
C ALA A 271 20.18 -11.21 9.15
N LEU A 272 21.04 -11.85 8.36
CA LEU A 272 22.28 -12.49 8.79
C LEU A 272 23.39 -11.44 8.90
N SER A 273 24.28 -11.57 9.88
CA SER A 273 25.43 -10.68 9.98
C SER A 273 26.46 -11.01 8.90
N ALA A 274 26.92 -9.97 8.19
CA ALA A 274 27.99 -10.04 7.20
C ALA A 274 29.37 -9.71 7.81
N GLU A 275 29.45 -9.38 9.10
CA GLU A 275 30.67 -8.92 9.74
C GLU A 275 31.80 -9.95 9.69
N GLN A 276 33.00 -9.50 9.31
CA GLN A 276 34.22 -10.31 9.28
C GLN A 276 34.17 -11.54 8.36
N LEU A 277 33.21 -11.60 7.43
CA LEU A 277 33.10 -12.67 6.45
C LEU A 277 33.78 -12.30 5.13
N SER A 278 34.51 -13.25 4.56
CA SER A 278 34.99 -13.17 3.18
C SER A 278 33.83 -13.35 2.19
N PRO A 279 33.94 -12.83 0.95
CA PRO A 279 32.90 -13.02 -0.06
C PRO A 279 32.57 -14.48 -0.36
N ALA A 280 33.57 -15.38 -0.27
CA ALA A 280 33.33 -16.81 -0.40
C ALA A 280 32.49 -17.35 0.77
N GLN A 281 32.78 -16.95 2.01
CA GLN A 281 31.97 -17.36 3.17
C GLN A 281 30.52 -16.87 3.05
N LEU A 282 30.31 -15.63 2.58
CA LEU A 282 28.97 -15.12 2.28
C LEU A 282 28.23 -16.05 1.30
N PHE A 283 28.87 -16.45 0.20
CA PHE A 283 28.27 -17.39 -0.75
C PHE A 283 27.86 -18.71 -0.08
N PHE A 284 28.74 -19.34 0.71
CA PHE A 284 28.44 -20.63 1.34
C PHE A 284 27.33 -20.53 2.41
N ILE A 285 27.26 -19.42 3.14
CA ILE A 285 26.18 -19.16 4.10
C ILE A 285 24.86 -18.92 3.37
N GLY A 286 24.84 -18.09 2.32
CA GLY A 286 23.65 -17.89 1.49
C GLY A 286 23.16 -19.19 0.86
N PHE A 287 24.08 -20.03 0.38
CA PHE A 287 23.76 -21.36 -0.14
C PHE A 287 23.08 -22.28 0.89
N MET A 288 23.46 -22.19 2.16
CA MET A 288 22.80 -22.92 3.25
C MET A 288 21.46 -22.29 3.67
N GLU A 289 21.36 -20.96 3.60
CA GLU A 289 20.11 -20.25 3.85
C GLU A 289 19.04 -20.60 2.81
N ASP A 290 19.41 -20.69 1.52
CA ASP A 290 18.55 -21.23 0.46
C ASP A 290 17.99 -22.61 0.85
N ALA A 291 18.86 -23.53 1.30
CA ALA A 291 18.44 -24.87 1.69
C ALA A 291 17.50 -24.87 2.91
N ARG A 292 17.70 -23.96 3.87
CA ARG A 292 16.83 -23.82 5.05
C ARG A 292 15.43 -23.34 4.65
N VAL A 293 15.34 -22.29 3.84
CA VAL A 293 14.04 -21.73 3.42
C VAL A 293 13.30 -22.68 2.47
N GLU A 294 14.03 -23.38 1.59
CA GLU A 294 13.48 -24.43 0.72
C GLU A 294 12.94 -25.59 1.56
N TYR A 295 13.70 -26.10 2.54
CA TYR A 295 13.23 -27.15 3.44
C TYR A 295 11.88 -26.76 4.06
N LYS A 296 11.81 -25.58 4.67
CA LYS A 296 10.59 -25.12 5.33
C LYS A 296 9.42 -24.93 4.34
N ALA A 297 9.69 -24.42 3.14
CA ALA A 297 8.71 -24.31 2.09
C ALA A 297 8.19 -25.69 1.64
N THR A 298 9.05 -26.70 1.52
CA THR A 298 8.62 -28.07 1.15
C THR A 298 7.80 -28.76 2.23
N GLN A 299 8.02 -28.45 3.52
CA GLN A 299 7.17 -28.96 4.60
C GLN A 299 5.75 -28.40 4.52
N ALA A 300 5.61 -27.12 4.17
CA ALA A 300 4.30 -26.50 3.96
C ALA A 300 3.66 -26.92 2.62
N PHE A 301 4.48 -27.06 1.56
CA PHE A 301 4.04 -27.33 0.20
C PHE A 301 4.89 -28.44 -0.45
N PRO A 302 4.52 -29.72 -0.24
CA PRO A 302 5.31 -30.86 -0.73
C PRO A 302 5.57 -30.86 -2.25
N GLY A 303 4.68 -30.25 -3.04
CA GLY A 303 4.84 -30.12 -4.49
C GLY A 303 6.05 -29.29 -4.92
N LEU A 304 6.53 -28.36 -4.07
CA LEU A 304 7.75 -27.58 -4.34
C LEU A 304 9.00 -28.46 -4.36
N LYS A 305 9.03 -29.52 -3.54
CA LYS A 305 10.15 -30.49 -3.56
C LYS A 305 10.28 -31.12 -4.93
N THR A 306 9.17 -31.60 -5.50
CA THR A 306 9.17 -32.20 -6.86
C THR A 306 9.63 -31.19 -7.92
N LEU A 307 9.19 -29.93 -7.82
CA LEU A 307 9.55 -28.89 -8.77
C LEU A 307 11.06 -28.58 -8.72
N TRP A 308 11.60 -28.28 -7.54
CA TRP A 308 13.02 -27.94 -7.38
C TRP A 308 13.95 -29.14 -7.63
N SER A 309 13.59 -30.36 -7.22
CA SER A 309 14.38 -31.56 -7.51
C SER A 309 14.53 -31.78 -9.02
N ARG A 310 13.46 -31.59 -9.80
CA ARG A 310 13.54 -31.73 -11.27
C ARG A 310 14.53 -30.74 -11.88
N LEU A 311 14.54 -29.49 -11.42
CA LEU A 311 15.48 -28.46 -11.88
C LEU A 311 16.93 -28.75 -11.46
N LEU A 312 17.17 -29.22 -10.24
CA LEU A 312 18.51 -29.59 -9.75
C LEU A 312 19.09 -30.81 -10.48
N THR A 313 18.25 -31.72 -10.98
CA THR A 313 18.67 -32.89 -11.76
C THR A 313 18.77 -32.65 -13.27
N ALA A 314 18.44 -31.45 -13.74
CA ALA A 314 18.48 -31.14 -15.17
C ALA A 314 19.92 -31.20 -15.71
N ASN A 315 20.09 -31.77 -16.89
CA ASN A 315 21.40 -31.82 -17.56
C ASN A 315 21.70 -30.47 -18.22
N TYR A 316 22.87 -29.92 -17.93
CA TYR A 316 23.38 -28.71 -18.57
C TYR A 316 24.48 -29.05 -19.57
N ASP A 317 24.33 -28.56 -20.80
CA ASP A 317 25.39 -28.59 -21.80
C ASP A 317 26.46 -27.55 -21.47
N GLY A 318 27.69 -27.99 -21.20
CA GLY A 318 28.83 -27.11 -20.95
C GLY A 318 29.83 -27.67 -19.94
N ALA A 319 31.12 -27.39 -20.17
CA ALA A 319 32.16 -27.72 -19.21
C ALA A 319 32.03 -26.84 -17.96
N VAL A 320 32.15 -27.47 -16.79
CA VAL A 320 32.15 -26.76 -15.51
C VAL A 320 33.52 -26.11 -15.32
N GLU A 321 33.56 -24.80 -15.03
CA GLU A 321 34.82 -24.05 -14.85
C GLU A 321 35.67 -24.60 -13.67
N HIS A 322 35.04 -25.22 -12.66
CA HIS A 322 35.72 -25.82 -11.50
C HIS A 322 34.99 -27.09 -10.99
N PRO A 323 35.70 -28.19 -10.63
CA PRO A 323 35.07 -29.43 -10.17
C PRO A 323 34.11 -29.27 -8.98
N THR A 324 34.45 -28.39 -8.03
CA THR A 324 33.62 -28.05 -6.86
C THR A 324 32.21 -27.62 -7.21
N MET A 325 31.97 -26.97 -8.35
CA MET A 325 30.63 -26.49 -8.69
C MET A 325 29.64 -27.65 -8.88
N ARG A 326 30.10 -28.75 -9.50
CA ARG A 326 29.29 -29.96 -9.65
C ARG A 326 29.02 -30.63 -8.30
N LEU A 327 29.96 -30.50 -7.37
CA LEU A 327 29.78 -31.00 -6.01
C LEU A 327 28.76 -30.16 -5.24
N LEU A 328 28.80 -28.83 -5.36
CA LEU A 328 27.80 -27.93 -4.76
C LEU A 328 26.40 -28.15 -5.33
N GLU A 329 26.27 -28.34 -6.64
CA GLU A 329 25.01 -28.72 -7.30
C GLU A 329 24.45 -30.03 -6.71
N ASN A 330 25.29 -31.05 -6.51
CA ASN A 330 24.89 -32.29 -5.86
C ASN A 330 24.53 -32.10 -4.39
N ILE A 331 25.28 -31.28 -3.64
CA ILE A 331 24.98 -30.97 -2.23
C ILE A 331 23.62 -30.30 -2.11
N ALA A 332 23.28 -29.34 -3.00
CA ALA A 332 21.95 -28.71 -3.00
C ALA A 332 20.83 -29.75 -3.12
N LEU A 333 21.00 -30.73 -4.02
CA LEU A 333 20.04 -31.83 -4.17
C LEU A 333 19.96 -32.72 -2.93
N MET A 334 21.09 -33.04 -2.29
CA MET A 334 21.13 -33.84 -1.06
C MET A 334 20.52 -33.09 0.15
N LEU A 335 20.65 -31.76 0.19
CA LEU A 335 20.01 -30.93 1.22
C LEU A 335 18.49 -30.83 1.02
N LEU A 336 18.03 -30.79 -0.23
CA LEU A 336 16.60 -30.80 -0.56
C LEU A 336 15.94 -32.18 -0.34
N ASP A 337 16.69 -33.26 -0.57
CA ASP A 337 16.18 -34.64 -0.46
C ASP A 337 17.13 -35.57 0.29
N GLU A 338 16.74 -35.95 1.51
CA GLU A 338 17.48 -36.89 2.36
C GLU A 338 17.72 -38.27 1.72
N GLN A 339 16.90 -38.67 0.74
CA GLN A 339 17.04 -39.95 0.05
C GLN A 339 18.20 -39.95 -0.95
N VAL A 340 18.71 -38.77 -1.33
CA VAL A 340 19.83 -38.64 -2.26
C VAL A 340 21.13 -38.72 -1.47
N THR A 341 21.87 -39.81 -1.69
CA THR A 341 23.19 -40.00 -1.07
C THR A 341 24.30 -39.68 -2.07
N GLY A 342 25.26 -38.85 -1.66
CA GLY A 342 26.46 -38.55 -2.44
C GLY A 342 27.33 -39.80 -2.61
N LYS A 343 27.75 -40.11 -3.83
CA LYS A 343 28.70 -41.20 -4.10
C LYS A 343 30.13 -40.68 -3.93
N GLY A 344 30.84 -41.14 -2.91
CA GLY A 344 32.31 -41.06 -2.83
C GLY A 344 32.94 -39.99 -1.93
N ASP A 345 32.17 -39.30 -1.07
CA ASP A 345 32.72 -38.34 -0.09
C ASP A 345 32.06 -38.47 1.29
N GLU A 346 32.78 -39.08 2.23
CA GLU A 346 32.28 -39.33 3.60
C GLU A 346 32.09 -38.05 4.41
N ALA A 347 32.95 -37.04 4.22
CA ALA A 347 32.85 -35.79 4.99
C ALA A 347 31.63 -34.98 4.55
N ILE A 348 31.34 -34.93 3.25
CA ILE A 348 30.13 -34.28 2.72
C ILE A 348 28.88 -35.05 3.14
N SER A 349 28.92 -36.38 3.11
CA SER A 349 27.81 -37.22 3.57
C SER A 349 27.51 -36.99 5.06
N ALA A 350 28.55 -36.89 5.89
CA ALA A 350 28.41 -36.55 7.31
C ALA A 350 27.86 -35.13 7.52
N PHE A 351 28.32 -34.15 6.74
CA PHE A 351 27.81 -32.77 6.77
C PHE A 351 26.31 -32.70 6.44
N VAL A 352 25.88 -33.37 5.37
CA VAL A 352 24.45 -33.40 4.98
C VAL A 352 23.61 -34.16 6.00
N ALA A 353 24.11 -35.27 6.55
CA ALA A 353 23.41 -35.98 7.63
C ALA A 353 23.21 -35.09 8.86
N LYS A 354 24.21 -34.26 9.20
CA LYS A 354 24.10 -33.25 10.27
C LYS A 354 23.02 -32.21 9.97
N PHE A 355 22.89 -31.74 8.73
CA PHE A 355 21.81 -30.84 8.33
C PHE A 355 20.44 -31.47 8.62
N HIS A 356 20.16 -32.66 8.07
CA HIS A 356 18.86 -33.34 8.22
C HIS A 356 18.54 -33.71 9.67
N ALA A 357 19.54 -34.03 10.48
CA ALA A 357 19.36 -34.32 11.90
C ALA A 357 18.90 -33.11 12.73
N ASN A 358 19.20 -31.88 12.29
CA ASN A 358 18.96 -30.66 13.08
C ASN A 358 17.93 -29.71 12.45
N ILE A 359 17.70 -29.78 11.13
CA ILE A 359 16.89 -28.79 10.41
C ILE A 359 15.43 -28.72 10.89
N ALA A 360 14.83 -29.84 11.30
CA ALA A 360 13.44 -29.85 11.78
C ALA A 360 13.22 -28.97 13.02
N GLU A 361 14.20 -28.93 13.94
CA GLU A 361 14.17 -28.08 15.14
C GLU A 361 14.70 -26.67 14.85
N LYS A 362 15.68 -26.55 13.95
CA LYS A 362 16.40 -25.30 13.64
C LYS A 362 15.87 -24.52 12.44
N GLN A 363 14.75 -24.95 11.84
CA GLN A 363 14.17 -24.33 10.64
C GLN A 363 13.81 -22.85 10.80
N ASP A 364 13.62 -22.34 12.02
CA ASP A 364 13.32 -20.94 12.32
C ASP A 364 14.54 -20.10 12.75
N ASP A 365 15.72 -20.70 12.79
CA ASP A 365 16.95 -20.10 13.31
C ASP A 365 17.94 -19.81 12.16
N GLY A 366 18.06 -18.54 11.75
CA GLY A 366 19.01 -18.12 10.72
C GLY A 366 20.48 -18.35 11.11
N GLN A 367 20.79 -18.43 12.42
CA GLN A 367 22.13 -18.72 12.89
C GLN A 367 22.55 -20.15 12.53
N PHE A 368 21.59 -21.06 12.36
CA PHE A 368 21.87 -22.41 11.86
C PHE A 368 22.44 -22.40 10.44
N SER A 369 21.86 -21.61 9.53
CA SER A 369 22.37 -21.41 8.17
C SER A 369 23.78 -20.81 8.19
N TRP A 370 24.01 -19.84 9.07
CA TRP A 370 25.33 -19.21 9.25
C TRP A 370 26.39 -20.24 9.68
N LEU A 371 26.13 -21.00 10.75
CA LEU A 371 27.07 -21.99 11.27
C LEU A 371 27.37 -23.10 10.27
N MET A 372 26.33 -23.64 9.63
CA MET A 372 26.48 -24.70 8.62
C MET A 372 27.21 -24.18 7.36
N GLY A 373 26.98 -22.93 6.97
CA GLY A 373 27.66 -22.30 5.84
C GLY A 373 29.15 -22.13 6.07
N VAL A 374 29.55 -21.67 7.26
CA VAL A 374 30.96 -21.57 7.67
C VAL A 374 31.62 -22.95 7.72
N GLU A 375 30.93 -23.96 8.25
CA GLU A 375 31.42 -25.34 8.28
C GLU A 375 31.63 -25.90 6.88
N LEU A 376 30.69 -25.66 5.95
CA LEU A 376 30.83 -26.07 4.56
C LEU A 376 32.00 -25.37 3.86
N TYR A 377 32.15 -24.06 4.07
CA TYR A 377 33.30 -23.31 3.58
C TYR A 377 34.63 -23.90 4.08
N ASN A 378 34.73 -24.19 5.39
CA ASN A 378 35.93 -24.76 5.99
C ASN A 378 36.27 -26.15 5.43
N LEU A 379 35.27 -26.96 5.11
CA LEU A 379 35.46 -28.27 4.46
C LEU A 379 36.14 -28.11 3.09
N PHE A 380 35.69 -27.18 2.25
CA PHE A 380 36.32 -26.90 0.95
C PHE A 380 37.66 -26.17 1.08
N ALA A 381 37.78 -25.23 2.03
CA ALA A 381 39.00 -24.47 2.27
C ALA A 381 40.14 -25.39 2.74
N GLY A 382 39.85 -26.33 3.64
CA GLY A 382 40.81 -27.33 4.10
C GLY A 382 41.35 -28.22 2.99
N ARG A 383 40.57 -28.43 1.92
CA ARG A 383 40.96 -29.19 0.73
C ARG A 383 41.61 -28.34 -0.36
N ARG A 384 41.65 -27.01 -0.19
CA ARG A 384 42.06 -26.04 -1.22
C ARG A 384 41.19 -26.11 -2.48
N GLU A 385 39.90 -26.38 -2.30
CA GLU A 385 38.91 -26.59 -3.35
C GLU A 385 37.90 -25.44 -3.46
N VAL A 386 38.12 -24.31 -2.77
CA VAL A 386 37.26 -23.12 -2.86
C VAL A 386 37.51 -22.40 -4.18
N PRO A 387 36.52 -22.34 -5.10
CA PRO A 387 36.63 -21.58 -6.34
C PRO A 387 36.68 -20.07 -6.07
N SER A 388 37.08 -19.29 -7.08
CA SER A 388 36.93 -17.84 -7.01
C SER A 388 35.45 -17.42 -6.98
N LEU A 389 35.17 -16.25 -6.40
CA LEU A 389 33.80 -15.73 -6.28
C LEU A 389 33.07 -15.68 -7.63
N ARG A 390 33.74 -15.22 -8.69
CA ARG A 390 33.19 -15.21 -10.07
C ARG A 390 32.68 -16.58 -10.52
N ILE A 391 33.35 -17.66 -10.11
CA ILE A 391 32.96 -19.03 -10.45
C ILE A 391 31.79 -19.47 -9.56
N LEU A 392 31.84 -19.16 -8.26
CA LEU A 392 30.77 -19.46 -7.30
C LEU A 392 29.43 -18.82 -7.71
N GLU A 393 29.44 -17.54 -8.05
CA GLU A 393 28.27 -16.77 -8.52
C GLU A 393 27.71 -17.29 -9.85
N ARG A 394 28.43 -18.16 -10.56
CA ARG A 394 27.97 -18.86 -11.78
C ARG A 394 27.46 -20.28 -11.53
N ILE A 395 27.16 -20.64 -10.27
CA ILE A 395 26.57 -21.95 -9.94
C ILE A 395 25.28 -22.19 -10.74
N ARG A 396 25.13 -23.37 -11.35
CA ARG A 396 24.02 -23.68 -12.27
C ARG A 396 22.78 -24.17 -11.53
N ILE A 397 22.29 -23.35 -10.61
CA ILE A 397 21.00 -23.54 -9.94
C ILE A 397 20.12 -22.35 -10.37
N PRO A 398 19.38 -22.49 -11.48
CA PRO A 398 18.83 -21.36 -12.23
C PRO A 398 17.64 -20.69 -11.56
N TYR A 399 17.05 -21.35 -10.55
CA TYR A 399 15.88 -20.83 -9.86
C TYR A 399 16.23 -20.06 -8.58
N ARG A 400 17.45 -20.19 -8.06
CA ARG A 400 17.87 -19.48 -6.85
C ARG A 400 18.26 -18.04 -7.16
N ASP A 401 18.01 -17.16 -6.19
CA ASP A 401 18.39 -15.76 -6.24
C ASP A 401 19.88 -15.57 -5.86
N ASP A 402 20.31 -14.31 -5.77
CA ASP A 402 21.68 -13.95 -5.39
C ASP A 402 21.88 -13.80 -3.87
N ASN A 403 20.84 -14.10 -3.08
CA ASN A 403 20.84 -13.99 -1.63
C ASN A 403 21.14 -12.57 -1.09
N ARG A 404 21.10 -11.50 -1.88
CA ARG A 404 21.42 -10.15 -1.35
C ARG A 404 20.50 -9.73 -0.20
N TYR A 405 19.27 -10.21 -0.22
CA TYR A 405 18.23 -9.90 0.76
C TYR A 405 18.49 -10.47 2.16
N VAL A 406 19.28 -11.55 2.27
CA VAL A 406 19.46 -12.23 3.56
C VAL A 406 20.48 -11.51 4.47
N TRP A 407 21.20 -10.51 3.96
CA TRP A 407 22.31 -9.87 4.66
C TRP A 407 21.92 -8.57 5.36
N THR A 408 22.50 -8.35 6.55
CA THR A 408 22.52 -7.05 7.22
C THR A 408 23.62 -6.23 6.56
N MET A 409 23.27 -5.21 5.78
CA MET A 409 24.26 -4.26 5.29
C MET A 409 24.35 -3.11 6.30
N GLU A 410 25.48 -2.99 6.98
CA GLU A 410 25.86 -1.70 7.59
C GLU A 410 25.94 -0.67 6.45
N GLU A 411 25.16 0.40 6.59
CA GLU A 411 25.10 1.50 5.64
C GLU A 411 26.48 2.14 5.46
N MET A 412 27.03 2.05 4.25
CA MET A 412 27.87 3.10 3.68
C MET A 412 27.62 3.20 2.17
N THR A 413 26.49 3.78 1.80
CA THR A 413 26.27 4.38 0.48
C THR A 413 26.24 5.90 0.62
N TRP A 414 27.43 6.49 0.74
CA TRP A 414 27.62 7.90 0.40
C TRP A 414 27.73 7.99 -1.13
N ASP A 415 26.78 8.69 -1.75
CA ASP A 415 26.68 9.05 -3.17
C ASP A 415 26.46 7.93 -4.20
N VAL A 416 25.18 7.61 -4.47
CA VAL A 416 24.66 7.44 -5.86
C VAL A 416 23.19 7.88 -5.94
N GLY A 417 22.95 9.08 -6.50
CA GLY A 417 21.76 9.47 -7.28
C GLY A 417 20.36 9.40 -6.64
N PHE A 418 19.89 10.53 -6.09
CA PHE A 418 18.47 10.91 -5.90
C PHE A 418 17.45 9.77 -5.71
N GLU A 419 17.51 9.09 -4.57
CA GLU A 419 16.33 8.47 -3.95
C GLU A 419 16.15 9.03 -2.53
N TYR A 420 14.91 9.38 -2.24
CA TYR A 420 14.43 9.99 -1.01
C TYR A 420 14.81 9.16 0.22
N VAL A 421 15.68 9.69 1.08
CA VAL A 421 15.91 9.18 2.44
C VAL A 421 14.82 9.77 3.35
N PRO A 422 13.96 8.95 3.98
CA PRO A 422 12.96 9.45 4.93
C PRO A 422 13.64 10.16 6.10
N ALA A 423 13.13 11.33 6.50
CA ALA A 423 13.59 12.05 7.69
C ALA A 423 13.43 11.26 9.01
N SER A 424 12.77 10.09 8.98
CA SER A 424 12.52 9.22 10.13
C SER A 424 13.75 8.47 10.66
N GLN A 425 14.93 8.57 10.04
CA GLN A 425 16.17 7.99 10.55
C GLN A 425 17.10 9.00 11.24
N ARG A 426 16.74 10.29 11.30
CA ARG A 426 17.64 11.28 11.91
C ARG A 426 17.52 11.43 13.41
N GLN A 427 16.43 11.03 14.06
CA GLN A 427 16.26 11.23 15.51
C GLN A 427 15.65 10.00 16.19
N VAL A 428 16.45 9.22 16.94
CA VAL A 428 15.98 8.05 17.68
C VAL A 428 15.49 8.47 19.07
N ARG A 429 14.23 8.19 19.42
CA ARG A 429 13.73 8.46 20.78
C ARG A 429 14.20 7.38 21.74
N ARG A 430 14.97 7.76 22.76
CA ARG A 430 15.49 6.84 23.79
C ARG A 430 14.88 7.19 25.15
N GLN A 431 14.39 6.19 25.88
CA GLN A 431 14.00 6.40 27.28
C GLN A 431 15.22 6.39 28.19
N VAL A 432 15.38 7.45 28.98
CA VAL A 432 16.49 7.64 29.94
C VAL A 432 15.95 7.90 31.35
N SER A 433 16.77 7.55 32.36
CA SER A 433 16.46 7.84 33.75
C SER A 433 16.51 9.34 34.04
N VAL A 434 15.81 9.79 35.10
CA VAL A 434 15.85 11.19 35.57
C VAL A 434 17.29 11.65 35.83
N MET A 435 18.14 10.73 36.32
CA MET A 435 19.55 11.02 36.61
C MET A 435 20.42 11.14 35.35
N GLU A 436 20.15 10.36 34.31
CA GLU A 436 20.80 10.51 33.00
C GLU A 436 20.38 11.83 32.34
N MET A 437 19.08 12.16 32.36
CA MET A 437 18.57 13.41 31.81
C MET A 437 19.14 14.65 32.53
N ALA A 438 19.35 14.58 33.85
CA ALA A 438 19.86 15.70 34.64
C ALA A 438 21.39 15.89 34.58
N ASN A 439 22.15 14.83 34.23
CA ASN A 439 23.61 14.85 34.24
C ASN A 439 24.25 15.18 32.88
N GLU A 440 23.48 15.22 31.79
CA GLU A 440 23.98 15.57 30.46
C GLU A 440 24.00 17.09 30.28
N VAL A 441 25.17 17.66 29.97
CA VAL A 441 25.38 19.12 29.88
C VAL A 441 25.32 19.65 28.44
N ASP A 442 25.33 18.77 27.42
CA ASP A 442 25.35 19.16 26.00
C ASP A 442 24.40 18.33 25.14
N CYS A 443 23.09 18.56 25.29
CA CYS A 443 22.12 18.27 24.23
C CYS A 443 21.24 19.51 24.06
N GLU A 444 21.52 20.27 22.99
CA GLU A 444 20.65 21.32 22.47
C GLU A 444 19.21 20.81 22.44
N LEU A 445 18.35 21.39 23.27
CA LEU A 445 16.94 21.02 23.38
C LEU A 445 16.26 21.24 22.02
N ALA A 446 16.01 20.13 21.30
CA ALA A 446 15.20 20.08 20.07
C ALA A 446 15.67 20.99 18.92
N GLY A 447 16.91 20.81 18.45
CA GLY A 447 17.35 21.23 17.12
C GLY A 447 17.04 20.19 16.03
N ASP A 448 16.89 20.63 14.78
CA ASP A 448 16.63 19.79 13.59
C ASP A 448 17.78 18.79 13.26
N ASP A 449 18.87 18.82 14.02
CA ASP A 449 20.11 18.06 13.87
C ASP A 449 20.36 17.03 14.99
N ALA A 450 19.48 16.92 16.00
CA ALA A 450 19.66 16.00 17.12
C ALA A 450 19.49 14.52 16.72
N GLN A 451 20.51 13.68 16.94
CA GLN A 451 20.51 12.27 16.52
C GLN A 451 19.68 11.34 17.44
N GLU A 452 19.54 11.72 18.72
CA GLU A 452 18.68 11.06 19.70
C GLU A 452 17.81 12.09 20.43
N ILE A 453 16.52 11.77 20.64
CA ILE A 453 15.62 12.56 21.50
C ILE A 453 15.42 11.78 22.80
N TRP A 454 15.97 12.28 23.89
CA TRP A 454 15.82 11.65 25.20
C TRP A 454 14.42 11.94 25.78
N THR A 455 13.76 10.89 26.26
CA THR A 455 12.43 10.96 26.88
C THR A 455 12.50 10.29 28.26
N CYS A 456 11.79 10.82 29.26
CA CYS A 456 11.72 10.18 30.59
C CYS A 456 10.33 9.55 30.76
N SER A 457 10.29 8.31 31.25
CA SER A 457 9.03 7.63 31.58
C SER A 457 8.32 8.22 32.79
N THR A 458 9.05 8.92 33.66
CA THR A 458 8.54 9.54 34.87
C THR A 458 8.30 11.02 34.62
N GLU A 459 7.15 11.53 35.05
CA GLU A 459 6.80 12.92 34.89
C GLU A 459 7.78 13.79 35.70
N MET A 460 8.45 14.74 35.04
CA MET A 460 9.43 15.61 35.66
C MET A 460 8.75 16.79 36.37
N TYR A 461 9.17 17.07 37.58
CA TYR A 461 8.71 18.20 38.39
C TYR A 461 9.87 19.16 38.65
N PRO A 462 9.64 20.48 38.73
CA PRO A 462 10.67 21.44 39.10
C PRO A 462 11.26 21.11 40.49
N TYR A 463 12.58 21.22 40.64
CA TYR A 463 13.26 21.00 41.91
C TYR A 463 13.25 22.32 42.72
N GLU A 464 12.45 22.36 43.80
CA GLU A 464 12.36 23.30 44.95
C GLU A 464 12.66 24.80 44.68
N ASP A 465 11.67 25.70 44.76
CA ASP A 465 11.55 26.61 45.94
C ASP A 465 10.15 27.23 46.16
N ASP A 466 9.09 26.77 45.47
CA ASP A 466 7.71 27.16 45.79
C ASP A 466 6.89 25.91 46.11
N LEU A 467 6.64 25.69 47.40
CA LEU A 467 5.78 24.63 47.97
C LEU A 467 4.30 24.69 47.53
N GLU A 468 3.97 25.46 46.48
CA GLU A 468 2.64 25.60 45.90
C GLU A 468 2.51 24.95 44.50
N ASN A 469 3.60 24.60 43.82
CA ASN A 469 3.53 24.06 42.46
C ASN A 469 3.58 22.52 42.43
N THR A 470 2.41 21.89 42.56
CA THR A 470 2.17 20.46 42.23
C THR A 470 2.11 20.21 40.72
N ARG A 471 2.71 21.07 39.89
CA ARG A 471 2.59 21.04 38.43
C ARG A 471 3.87 20.49 37.81
N SER A 472 3.72 19.46 36.99
CA SER A 472 4.83 18.92 36.20
C SER A 472 5.26 19.89 35.11
N PHE A 473 6.47 19.72 34.56
CA PHE A 473 6.92 20.49 33.40
C PHE A 473 5.95 20.35 32.20
N ASN A 474 5.36 19.17 32.00
CA ASN A 474 4.34 18.93 30.96
C ASN A 474 3.08 19.79 31.19
N GLN A 475 2.64 19.92 32.45
CA GLN A 475 1.52 20.78 32.83
C GLN A 475 1.86 22.28 32.73
N MET A 476 3.08 22.67 33.06
CA MET A 476 3.54 24.07 32.96
C MET A 476 3.65 24.53 31.50
N TRP A 477 4.13 23.66 30.61
CA TRP A 477 4.32 23.97 29.19
C TRP A 477 3.15 23.54 28.29
N GLY A 478 2.14 22.87 28.87
CA GLY A 478 0.95 22.40 28.15
C GLY A 478 1.27 21.36 27.07
N LYS A 479 2.37 20.60 27.20
CA LYS A 479 2.79 19.55 26.26
C LYS A 479 2.62 18.18 26.92
N GLU A 480 1.52 17.50 26.60
CA GLU A 480 1.30 16.12 27.02
C GLU A 480 2.09 15.14 26.13
N PRO A 481 2.54 14.00 26.67
CA PRO A 481 3.31 13.01 25.91
C PRO A 481 2.49 12.43 24.75
N VAL A 482 3.10 12.39 23.56
CA VAL A 482 2.57 11.74 22.37
C VAL A 482 2.69 10.21 22.53
N SER A 483 1.70 9.45 22.06
CA SER A 483 1.76 7.99 22.13
C SER A 483 2.88 7.40 21.28
N GLU A 484 3.16 6.11 21.48
CA GLU A 484 3.89 5.31 20.51
C GLU A 484 3.15 5.29 19.15
N PRO A 485 3.89 5.11 18.03
CA PRO A 485 3.30 5.06 16.70
C PRO A 485 2.40 3.84 16.52
N PHE A 486 1.17 4.07 16.05
CA PHE A 486 0.28 3.02 15.58
C PHE A 486 0.35 2.89 14.06
N HIS A 487 0.61 1.69 13.56
CA HIS A 487 0.68 1.45 12.13
C HIS A 487 -0.62 0.85 11.59
N TYR A 488 -1.09 1.41 10.48
CA TYR A 488 -2.29 0.95 9.77
C TYR A 488 -2.00 0.74 8.29
N HIS A 489 -2.70 -0.22 7.69
CA HIS A 489 -2.71 -0.39 6.25
C HIS A 489 -3.53 0.69 5.56
N GLU A 490 -3.16 1.00 4.32
CA GLU A 490 -3.90 1.88 3.41
C GLU A 490 -4.28 1.10 2.16
N TRP A 491 -5.51 1.23 1.67
CA TRP A 491 -5.96 0.61 0.45
C TRP A 491 -5.58 1.44 -0.77
N ASP A 492 -4.78 0.85 -1.64
CA ASP A 492 -4.42 1.42 -2.92
C ASP A 492 -5.35 0.88 -4.01
N TYR A 493 -6.15 1.77 -4.58
CA TYR A 493 -7.16 1.42 -5.57
C TYR A 493 -6.59 1.19 -6.97
N HIS A 494 -5.41 1.71 -7.30
CA HIS A 494 -4.79 1.47 -8.60
C HIS A 494 -4.32 0.03 -8.70
N ILE A 495 -3.70 -0.47 -7.63
CA ILE A 495 -3.24 -1.86 -7.54
C ILE A 495 -4.27 -2.81 -6.92
N GLN A 496 -5.39 -2.29 -6.41
CA GLN A 496 -6.46 -3.03 -5.72
C GLN A 496 -5.93 -3.89 -4.56
N LEU A 497 -5.02 -3.33 -3.75
CA LEU A 497 -4.36 -4.01 -2.62
C LEU A 497 -4.09 -3.07 -1.45
N HIS A 498 -3.95 -3.65 -0.25
CA HIS A 498 -3.50 -2.91 0.93
C HIS A 498 -1.97 -2.75 0.93
N ARG A 499 -1.50 -1.52 1.14
CA ARG A 499 -0.14 -1.21 1.54
C ARG A 499 -0.01 -1.44 3.05
N PRO A 500 0.74 -2.46 3.51
CA PRO A 500 0.85 -2.79 4.93
C PRO A 500 1.68 -1.73 5.66
N ASP A 501 1.30 -1.42 6.90
CA ASP A 501 1.98 -0.47 7.80
C ASP A 501 2.33 0.87 7.14
N TRP A 502 1.49 1.30 6.20
CA TRP A 502 1.74 2.45 5.35
C TRP A 502 1.49 3.78 6.05
N VAL A 503 0.51 3.79 6.96
CA VAL A 503 0.09 4.98 7.69
C VAL A 503 0.51 4.86 9.15
N THR A 504 1.09 5.92 9.68
CA THR A 504 1.47 6.03 11.09
C THR A 504 0.56 7.04 11.78
N VAL A 505 -0.13 6.58 12.83
CA VAL A 505 -1.05 7.37 13.66
C VAL A 505 -0.42 7.61 15.03
N TYR A 506 -0.51 8.84 15.52
CA TYR A 506 -0.08 9.26 16.85
C TYR A 506 -1.27 9.79 17.65
N GLU A 507 -1.49 9.26 18.85
CA GLU A 507 -2.45 9.85 19.78
C GLU A 507 -1.86 11.09 20.44
N ARG A 508 -2.60 12.19 20.36
CA ARG A 508 -2.30 13.48 20.96
C ARG A 508 -3.50 13.96 21.78
N ARG A 509 -3.25 14.91 22.68
CA ARG A 509 -4.28 15.56 23.49
C ARG A 509 -4.41 17.01 23.07
N GLN A 510 -5.65 17.47 22.89
CA GLN A 510 -5.92 18.83 22.42
C GLN A 510 -5.65 19.85 23.53
N GLN A 511 -5.17 21.04 23.16
CA GLN A 511 -5.03 22.16 24.08
C GLN A 511 -6.38 22.51 24.73
N ARG A 512 -6.35 22.99 25.98
CA ARG A 512 -7.55 23.43 26.70
C ARG A 512 -7.95 24.84 26.24
N GLY A 513 -9.21 25.01 25.84
CA GLY A 513 -9.86 26.29 25.62
C GLY A 513 -10.79 26.67 26.78
N ASP A 514 -11.57 27.73 26.61
CA ASP A 514 -12.53 28.21 27.61
C ASP A 514 -13.81 27.33 27.62
N PRO A 515 -14.15 26.64 28.73
CA PRO A 515 -15.38 25.87 28.83
C PRO A 515 -16.66 26.70 28.64
N ASP A 516 -16.62 28.00 28.93
CA ASP A 516 -17.79 28.87 28.85
C ASP A 516 -18.26 29.06 27.40
N ASP A 517 -17.37 28.92 26.41
CA ASP A 517 -17.73 28.89 24.99
C ASP A 517 -18.72 27.76 24.68
N ILE A 518 -18.47 26.56 25.24
CA ILE A 518 -19.34 25.39 25.05
C ILE A 518 -20.64 25.55 25.82
N ARG A 519 -20.60 26.16 27.02
CA ARG A 519 -21.82 26.45 27.79
C ARG A 519 -22.72 27.45 27.06
N ALA A 520 -22.16 28.49 26.46
CA ALA A 520 -22.91 29.44 25.65
C ALA A 520 -23.62 28.77 24.47
N ILE A 521 -22.96 27.79 23.81
CA ILE A 521 -23.57 26.98 22.75
C ILE A 521 -24.75 26.16 23.29
N ILE A 522 -24.57 25.47 24.42
CA ILE A 522 -25.63 24.65 25.04
C ILE A 522 -26.84 25.53 25.40
N ASP A 523 -26.59 26.73 25.92
CA ASP A 523 -27.65 27.66 26.30
C ASP A 523 -28.38 28.25 25.10
N ALA A 524 -27.66 28.61 24.03
CA ALA A 524 -28.25 29.10 22.79
C ALA A 524 -29.17 28.07 22.12
N TYR A 525 -28.77 26.79 22.14
CA TYR A 525 -29.50 25.70 21.52
C TYR A 525 -30.30 24.85 22.52
N ARG A 526 -30.58 25.37 23.73
CA ARG A 526 -31.35 24.67 24.75
C ARG A 526 -32.71 24.12 24.25
N PRO A 527 -33.52 24.85 23.43
CA PRO A 527 -34.77 24.32 22.91
C PRO A 527 -34.57 23.11 21.98
N VAL A 528 -33.50 23.15 21.19
CA VAL A 528 -33.09 22.09 20.25
C VAL A 528 -32.64 20.86 21.02
N ALA A 529 -31.74 21.01 22.00
CA ALA A 529 -31.30 19.92 22.86
C ALA A 529 -32.47 19.26 23.62
N HIS A 530 -33.43 20.06 24.10
CA HIS A 530 -34.62 19.55 24.78
C HIS A 530 -35.56 18.78 23.85
N ARG A 531 -35.73 19.20 22.59
CA ARG A 531 -36.48 18.45 21.57
C ARG A 531 -35.81 17.12 21.25
N ILE A 532 -34.49 17.11 21.08
CA ILE A 532 -33.74 15.86 20.84
C ILE A 532 -33.97 14.89 21.99
N LYS A 533 -33.80 15.36 23.24
CA LYS A 533 -34.03 14.55 24.44
C LYS A 533 -35.45 13.97 24.47
N GLN A 534 -36.48 14.79 24.24
CA GLN A 534 -37.88 14.31 24.23
C GLN A 534 -38.16 13.25 23.16
N ILE A 535 -37.63 13.41 21.95
CA ILE A 535 -37.84 12.43 20.87
C ILE A 535 -37.13 11.12 21.22
N ILE A 536 -35.93 11.20 21.81
CA ILE A 536 -35.18 9.99 22.17
C ILE A 536 -35.79 9.30 23.41
N ASP A 537 -36.27 10.05 24.40
CA ASP A 537 -37.03 9.52 25.52
C ASP A 537 -38.26 8.73 25.03
N LEU A 538 -38.93 9.18 23.95
CA LEU A 538 -40.05 8.48 23.31
C LEU A 538 -39.64 7.24 22.48
N LEU A 539 -38.39 7.20 22.00
CA LEU A 539 -37.82 6.09 21.22
C LEU A 539 -37.14 5.03 22.10
N THR A 540 -36.85 5.36 23.34
CA THR A 540 -36.27 4.44 24.31
C THR A 540 -37.33 3.38 24.64
N PRO A 541 -37.03 2.07 24.50
CA PRO A 541 -37.97 1.03 24.93
C PRO A 541 -38.27 1.20 26.42
N ASP A 542 -39.54 1.03 26.81
CA ASP A 542 -40.02 1.04 28.21
C ASP A 542 -39.47 -0.16 29.03
N GLY A 543 -38.14 -0.35 29.09
CA GLY A 543 -37.47 -1.39 29.83
C GLY A 543 -38.04 -2.81 29.61
N VAL A 544 -38.83 -3.28 30.57
CA VAL A 544 -39.42 -4.63 30.57
C VAL A 544 -40.67 -4.66 29.69
N GLN A 545 -40.55 -5.17 28.47
CA GLN A 545 -41.69 -5.39 27.58
C GLN A 545 -42.37 -6.73 27.91
N ARG A 546 -43.63 -6.67 28.32
CA ARG A 546 -44.49 -7.85 28.55
C ARG A 546 -45.03 -8.38 27.24
N GLN A 547 -44.49 -9.50 26.75
CA GLN A 547 -45.04 -10.21 25.60
C GLN A 547 -46.09 -11.21 26.07
N ARG A 548 -47.36 -10.98 25.70
CA ARG A 548 -48.51 -11.80 26.11
C ARG A 548 -48.93 -12.77 24.99
N GLY A 549 -49.72 -13.77 25.33
CA GLY A 549 -50.29 -14.70 24.35
C GLY A 549 -49.26 -15.69 23.80
N LEU A 550 -48.36 -16.16 24.65
CA LEU A 550 -47.41 -17.22 24.34
C LEU A 550 -47.97 -18.56 24.82
N GLU A 551 -47.66 -19.65 24.11
CA GLU A 551 -47.96 -21.02 24.57
C GLU A 551 -46.96 -21.45 25.65
N ASP A 552 -45.70 -21.02 25.51
CA ASP A 552 -44.61 -21.31 26.44
C ASP A 552 -43.93 -20.01 26.87
N GLY A 553 -44.24 -19.58 28.09
CA GLY A 553 -43.83 -18.30 28.67
C GLY A 553 -43.55 -18.46 30.16
N ASP A 554 -42.80 -17.52 30.71
CA ASP A 554 -42.22 -17.65 32.05
C ASP A 554 -43.24 -17.38 33.17
N GLU A 555 -44.32 -16.63 32.88
CA GLU A 555 -45.42 -16.31 33.79
C GLU A 555 -46.79 -16.58 33.14
N ILE A 556 -47.84 -16.79 33.94
CA ILE A 556 -49.21 -17.00 33.44
C ILE A 556 -49.92 -15.64 33.31
N ASP A 557 -50.50 -15.33 32.14
CA ASP A 557 -51.42 -14.20 31.99
C ASP A 557 -52.79 -14.61 32.55
N ILE A 558 -53.12 -14.11 33.74
CA ILE A 558 -54.35 -14.46 34.46
C ILE A 558 -55.60 -14.20 33.62
N ASN A 559 -55.63 -13.13 32.80
CA ASN A 559 -56.81 -12.82 32.00
C ASN A 559 -57.00 -13.87 30.91
N ALA A 560 -55.93 -14.20 30.18
CA ALA A 560 -55.96 -15.24 29.15
C ALA A 560 -56.29 -16.63 29.72
N ALA A 561 -55.79 -16.94 30.93
CA ALA A 561 -56.10 -18.18 31.63
C ALA A 561 -57.58 -18.24 32.09
N VAL A 562 -58.14 -17.12 32.54
CA VAL A 562 -59.57 -17.01 32.89
C VAL A 562 -60.43 -17.21 31.64
N ASP A 563 -60.10 -16.54 30.54
CA ASP A 563 -60.81 -16.70 29.26
C ASP A 563 -60.76 -18.14 28.74
N ALA A 564 -59.58 -18.78 28.81
CA ALA A 564 -59.43 -20.19 28.46
C ALA A 564 -60.30 -21.10 29.35
N MET A 565 -60.40 -20.82 30.65
CA MET A 565 -61.28 -21.57 31.55
C MET A 565 -62.77 -21.31 31.30
N ILE A 566 -63.14 -20.12 30.86
CA ILE A 566 -64.52 -19.81 30.43
C ILE A 566 -64.85 -20.65 29.19
N SER A 567 -63.99 -20.65 28.16
CA SER A 567 -64.18 -21.46 26.95
C SER A 567 -64.30 -22.95 27.24
N ILE A 568 -63.45 -23.50 28.11
CA ILE A 568 -63.53 -24.92 28.55
C ILE A 568 -64.89 -25.22 29.19
N ARG A 569 -65.39 -24.33 30.05
CA ARG A 569 -66.70 -24.49 30.71
C ARG A 569 -67.87 -24.37 29.74
N MET A 570 -67.72 -23.63 28.65
CA MET A 570 -68.71 -23.54 27.58
C MET A 570 -68.63 -24.70 26.57
N GLY A 571 -67.65 -25.60 26.70
CA GLY A 571 -67.43 -26.71 25.76
C GLY A 571 -66.74 -26.31 24.45
N GLU A 572 -66.14 -25.12 24.40
CA GLU A 572 -65.38 -24.60 23.27
C GLU A 572 -63.88 -24.94 23.40
N GLN A 573 -63.16 -24.97 22.27
CA GLN A 573 -61.71 -25.20 22.29
C GLN A 573 -60.99 -23.95 22.81
N PRO A 574 -60.28 -24.01 23.94
CA PRO A 574 -59.59 -22.85 24.50
C PRO A 574 -58.35 -22.49 23.67
N ASN A 575 -57.98 -21.21 23.69
CA ASN A 575 -56.70 -20.77 23.15
C ASN A 575 -55.56 -21.22 24.09
N PRO A 576 -54.58 -22.03 23.62
CA PRO A 576 -53.48 -22.52 24.47
C PRO A 576 -52.49 -21.42 24.92
N ARG A 577 -52.60 -20.23 24.35
CA ARG A 577 -51.68 -19.10 24.59
C ARG A 577 -51.98 -18.32 25.88
N ILE A 578 -51.85 -18.98 27.02
CA ILE A 578 -52.19 -18.41 28.34
C ILE A 578 -50.98 -17.85 29.12
N THR A 579 -49.79 -17.88 28.54
CA THR A 579 -48.54 -17.45 29.21
C THR A 579 -48.00 -16.14 28.64
N MET A 580 -47.10 -15.52 29.38
CA MET A 580 -46.42 -14.28 29.05
C MET A 580 -44.95 -14.33 29.47
N ARG A 581 -44.10 -13.55 28.77
CA ARG A 581 -42.68 -13.42 29.06
C ARG A 581 -42.31 -11.94 29.24
N ASN A 582 -41.46 -11.67 30.22
CA ASN A 582 -40.85 -10.37 30.43
C ASN A 582 -39.55 -10.29 29.64
N VAL A 583 -39.52 -9.52 28.55
CA VAL A 583 -38.29 -9.30 27.77
C VAL A 583 -37.69 -7.96 28.19
N ILE A 584 -36.56 -8.00 28.88
CA ILE A 584 -35.76 -6.81 29.16
C ILE A 584 -35.02 -6.45 27.86
N LYS A 585 -35.39 -5.35 27.22
CA LYS A 585 -34.63 -4.81 26.09
C LYS A 585 -33.66 -3.75 26.61
N ASN A 586 -32.45 -4.18 26.95
CA ASN A 586 -31.36 -3.24 27.20
C ASN A 586 -30.81 -2.75 25.85
N ARG A 587 -30.61 -1.43 25.73
CA ARG A 587 -29.80 -0.89 24.63
C ARG A 587 -28.35 -1.30 24.86
N ASP A 588 -27.70 -1.70 23.78
CA ASP A 588 -26.37 -2.32 23.78
C ASP A 588 -25.56 -1.69 22.65
N LEU A 589 -25.32 -0.38 22.77
CA LEU A 589 -24.73 0.48 21.74
C LEU A 589 -23.59 1.32 22.32
N ALA A 590 -22.40 1.24 21.72
CA ALA A 590 -21.29 2.16 21.98
C ALA A 590 -21.07 3.09 20.77
N VAL A 591 -20.81 4.38 21.03
CA VAL A 591 -20.70 5.41 19.98
C VAL A 591 -19.36 6.15 20.03
N VAL A 592 -18.68 6.29 18.91
CA VAL A 592 -17.56 7.25 18.76
C VAL A 592 -18.00 8.38 17.85
N VAL A 593 -17.97 9.60 18.37
CA VAL A 593 -18.11 10.82 17.57
C VAL A 593 -16.71 11.20 17.10
N LEU A 594 -16.45 11.04 15.80
CA LEU A 594 -15.16 11.33 15.18
C LEU A 594 -15.24 12.66 14.43
N LEU A 595 -14.42 13.63 14.84
CA LEU A 595 -14.43 14.99 14.31
C LEU A 595 -13.26 15.19 13.35
N ASP A 596 -13.55 15.69 12.16
CA ASP A 596 -12.52 16.19 11.24
C ASP A 596 -12.03 17.55 11.73
N LEU A 597 -10.72 17.68 11.94
CA LEU A 597 -10.06 18.90 12.42
C LEU A 597 -9.13 19.52 11.36
N SER A 598 -9.35 19.22 10.07
CA SER A 598 -8.50 19.67 8.96
C SER A 598 -8.58 21.18 8.64
N GLN A 599 -7.77 21.65 7.68
CA GLN A 599 -7.64 23.06 7.33
C GLN A 599 -8.91 23.68 6.71
N SER A 600 -9.75 22.90 6.02
CA SER A 600 -11.03 23.37 5.45
C SER A 600 -12.02 23.85 6.52
N THR A 601 -11.83 23.40 7.76
CA THR A 601 -12.72 23.74 8.88
C THR A 601 -12.62 25.22 9.27
N ASN A 602 -11.61 25.95 8.80
CA ASN A 602 -11.47 27.39 9.04
C ASN A 602 -12.18 28.28 7.99
N GLU A 603 -12.78 27.70 6.94
CA GLU A 603 -13.52 28.47 5.94
C GLU A 603 -14.85 29.02 6.48
N ALA A 604 -15.25 30.19 6.00
CA ALA A 604 -16.56 30.77 6.28
C ALA A 604 -17.61 30.15 5.34
N MET A 605 -18.72 29.69 5.90
CA MET A 605 -19.81 29.08 5.12
C MET A 605 -20.44 30.10 4.16
N LYS A 606 -20.71 29.68 2.91
CA LYS A 606 -21.45 30.52 1.95
C LYS A 606 -22.87 30.79 2.47
N GLY A 607 -23.12 32.00 2.97
CA GLY A 607 -24.42 32.44 3.47
C GLY A 607 -24.60 32.43 5.00
N SER A 608 -23.52 32.23 5.77
CA SER A 608 -23.53 32.38 7.24
C SER A 608 -22.30 33.14 7.72
N ASP A 609 -22.43 33.88 8.82
CA ASP A 609 -21.30 34.58 9.47
C ASP A 609 -20.43 33.64 10.32
N LYS A 610 -20.77 32.35 10.41
CA LYS A 610 -20.05 31.35 11.22
C LYS A 610 -19.03 30.57 10.39
N THR A 611 -17.91 30.21 11.03
CA THR A 611 -16.92 29.29 10.43
C THR A 611 -17.39 27.84 10.54
N VAL A 612 -16.90 26.98 9.66
CA VAL A 612 -17.18 25.53 9.72
C VAL A 612 -16.76 24.94 11.07
N LEU A 613 -15.66 25.41 11.67
CA LEU A 613 -15.19 24.95 12.98
C LEU A 613 -16.17 25.26 14.10
N GLN A 614 -16.79 26.44 14.06
CA GLN A 614 -17.85 26.79 15.01
C GLN A 614 -19.05 25.87 14.83
N LEU A 615 -19.43 25.58 13.59
CA LEU A 615 -20.53 24.67 13.27
C LEU A 615 -20.27 23.24 13.74
N THR A 616 -19.07 22.71 13.47
CA THR A 616 -18.64 21.38 13.94
C THR A 616 -18.63 21.31 15.45
N ARG A 617 -18.15 22.37 16.14
CA ARG A 617 -18.18 22.47 17.60
C ARG A 617 -19.61 22.50 18.15
N GLU A 618 -20.51 23.27 17.52
CA GLU A 618 -21.94 23.34 17.87
C GLU A 618 -22.63 21.98 17.70
N ALA A 619 -22.45 21.35 16.53
CA ALA A 619 -23.01 20.04 16.22
C ALA A 619 -22.50 18.96 17.19
N SER A 620 -21.19 18.93 17.44
CA SER A 620 -20.56 17.97 18.37
C SER A 620 -21.06 18.15 19.79
N THR A 621 -21.23 19.40 20.24
CA THR A 621 -21.75 19.71 21.57
C THR A 621 -23.20 19.23 21.72
N LEU A 622 -24.03 19.44 20.70
CA LEU A 622 -25.43 18.98 20.70
C LEU A 622 -25.54 17.46 20.66
N VAL A 623 -24.75 16.80 19.82
CA VAL A 623 -24.68 15.33 19.75
C VAL A 623 -24.21 14.75 21.08
N ALA A 624 -23.15 15.31 21.68
CA ALA A 624 -22.64 14.88 22.97
C ALA A 624 -23.70 15.04 24.08
N THR A 625 -24.38 16.19 24.13
CA THR A 625 -25.46 16.45 25.10
C THR A 625 -26.64 15.50 24.91
N ALA A 626 -26.97 15.18 23.66
CA ALA A 626 -28.01 14.21 23.34
C ALA A 626 -27.63 12.81 23.83
N ILE A 627 -26.43 12.31 23.49
CA ILE A 627 -25.98 10.97 23.85
C ILE A 627 -25.82 10.81 25.37
N GLU A 628 -25.27 11.81 26.07
CA GLU A 628 -25.19 11.80 27.54
C GLU A 628 -26.58 11.71 28.18
N GLY A 629 -27.59 12.38 27.59
CA GLY A 629 -28.98 12.30 28.06
C GLY A 629 -29.62 10.92 27.90
N ILE A 630 -29.15 10.12 26.95
CA ILE A 630 -29.61 8.75 26.66
C ILE A 630 -28.97 7.74 27.62
N GLY A 631 -27.70 7.96 27.97
CA GLY A 631 -26.91 7.06 28.81
C GLY A 631 -26.15 5.96 28.06
N ASP A 632 -26.03 6.04 26.73
CA ASP A 632 -25.18 5.13 25.95
C ASP A 632 -23.68 5.51 26.11
N PRO A 633 -22.75 4.54 26.27
CA PRO A 633 -21.32 4.84 26.34
C PRO A 633 -20.81 5.47 25.05
N TYR A 634 -20.12 6.60 25.16
CA TYR A 634 -19.59 7.29 23.98
C TYR A 634 -18.25 7.97 24.19
N ALA A 635 -17.50 8.17 23.13
CA ALA A 635 -16.26 8.94 23.10
C ALA A 635 -16.32 10.04 22.04
N ILE A 636 -15.58 11.14 22.25
CA ILE A 636 -15.40 12.21 21.26
C ILE A 636 -13.92 12.27 20.92
N HIS A 637 -13.60 11.95 19.67
CA HIS A 637 -12.24 11.99 19.15
C HIS A 637 -12.19 12.93 17.94
N GLY A 638 -11.01 13.45 17.63
CA GLY A 638 -10.75 14.23 16.43
C GLY A 638 -9.55 13.69 15.67
N PHE A 639 -9.39 14.06 14.41
CA PHE A 639 -8.21 13.71 13.63
C PHE A 639 -7.82 14.81 12.66
N ALA A 640 -6.52 14.89 12.37
CA ALA A 640 -5.93 15.69 11.33
C ALA A 640 -4.66 14.98 10.84
N SER A 641 -4.21 15.19 9.61
CA SER A 641 -3.03 14.49 9.09
C SER A 641 -2.03 15.40 8.41
N ASP A 642 -0.75 15.12 8.65
CA ASP A 642 0.39 15.74 7.98
C ASP A 642 1.16 14.64 7.21
N GLY A 643 0.57 14.23 6.09
CA GLY A 643 1.01 13.08 5.30
C GLY A 643 0.78 11.74 5.99
N ARG A 644 1.17 10.65 5.30
CA ARG A 644 0.99 9.27 5.80
C ARG A 644 1.75 8.95 7.08
N HIS A 645 2.85 9.66 7.36
CA HIS A 645 3.75 9.33 8.47
C HIS A 645 3.41 10.09 9.77
N ASP A 646 2.51 11.08 9.76
CA ASP A 646 2.03 11.80 10.95
C ASP A 646 0.52 12.06 10.89
N VAL A 647 -0.27 11.01 11.04
CA VAL A 647 -1.72 11.15 11.28
C VAL A 647 -1.95 11.41 12.77
N GLN A 648 -2.43 12.60 13.10
CA GLN A 648 -2.63 13.06 14.47
C GLN A 648 -4.07 12.73 14.91
N TYR A 649 -4.18 11.92 15.96
CA TYR A 649 -5.46 11.49 16.53
C TYR A 649 -5.67 12.12 17.90
N PHE A 650 -6.71 12.93 18.06
CA PHE A 650 -6.98 13.71 19.26
C PHE A 650 -8.09 13.08 20.11
N ARG A 651 -7.78 12.77 21.36
CA ARG A 651 -8.79 12.22 22.30
C ARG A 651 -9.36 13.33 23.18
N LEU A 652 -10.51 13.87 22.78
CA LEU A 652 -11.19 14.97 23.47
C LEU A 652 -11.92 14.49 24.71
N LYS A 653 -12.73 13.42 24.58
CA LYS A 653 -13.47 12.75 25.65
C LYS A 653 -13.37 11.24 25.46
N ASP A 654 -13.00 10.52 26.52
CA ASP A 654 -12.96 9.06 26.53
C ASP A 654 -14.30 8.43 26.97
N PHE A 655 -14.50 7.12 26.73
CA PHE A 655 -15.76 6.41 27.05
C PHE A 655 -16.15 6.50 28.54
N ASN A 656 -15.18 6.38 29.43
CA ASN A 656 -15.40 6.36 30.89
C ASN A 656 -15.48 7.76 31.53
N GLN A 657 -15.39 8.82 30.72
CA GLN A 657 -15.41 10.20 31.20
C GLN A 657 -16.82 10.81 31.01
N HIS A 658 -17.29 11.63 31.95
CA HIS A 658 -18.51 12.41 31.76
C HIS A 658 -18.26 13.65 30.89
N PHE A 659 -19.32 14.25 30.33
CA PHE A 659 -19.21 15.52 29.61
C PHE A 659 -19.08 16.74 30.57
N ASP A 660 -18.01 16.74 31.34
CA ASP A 660 -17.66 17.74 32.35
C ASP A 660 -16.89 18.94 31.76
N ASP A 661 -16.46 19.86 32.62
CA ASP A 661 -15.72 21.06 32.19
C ASP A 661 -14.36 20.72 31.58
N GLU A 662 -13.75 19.57 31.91
CA GLU A 662 -12.52 19.13 31.27
C GLU A 662 -12.78 18.72 29.81
N ALA A 663 -13.79 17.87 29.58
CA ALA A 663 -14.20 17.49 28.23
C ALA A 663 -14.63 18.72 27.40
N LYS A 664 -15.37 19.65 28.02
CA LYS A 664 -15.78 20.92 27.38
C LYS A 664 -14.57 21.80 27.05
N SER A 665 -13.59 21.94 27.95
CA SER A 665 -12.39 22.73 27.70
C SER A 665 -11.61 22.22 26.48
N ARG A 666 -11.51 20.89 26.32
CA ARG A 666 -10.80 20.27 25.20
C ARG A 666 -11.55 20.46 23.88
N LEU A 667 -12.88 20.35 23.92
CA LEU A 667 -13.73 20.64 22.77
C LEU A 667 -13.68 22.14 22.38
N ALA A 668 -13.62 23.04 23.35
CA ALA A 668 -13.43 24.48 23.11
C ALA A 668 -12.05 24.79 22.49
N GLY A 669 -11.03 24.01 22.85
CA GLY A 669 -9.67 24.15 22.31
C GLY A 669 -9.46 23.55 20.93
N MET A 670 -10.50 23.02 20.26
CA MET A 670 -10.42 22.55 18.88
C MET A 670 -9.88 23.65 17.96
N LYS A 671 -8.83 23.31 17.20
CA LYS A 671 -8.24 24.15 16.16
C LYS A 671 -8.25 23.37 14.85
N GLY A 672 -8.71 24.01 13.78
CA GLY A 672 -8.64 23.44 12.43
C GLY A 672 -7.24 23.64 11.83
N GLY A 673 -6.66 22.61 11.24
CA GLY A 673 -5.39 22.66 10.53
C GLY A 673 -4.99 21.31 9.94
N LEU A 674 -4.01 21.31 9.02
CA LEU A 674 -3.51 20.12 8.32
C LEU A 674 -4.55 19.46 7.38
N SER A 675 -4.34 18.22 6.99
CA SER A 675 -5.12 17.49 5.98
C SER A 675 -6.01 16.39 6.59
N THR A 676 -6.64 15.57 5.73
CA THR A 676 -7.70 14.61 6.07
C THR A 676 -7.40 13.18 5.56
N ARG A 677 -6.68 12.38 6.35
CA ARG A 677 -6.54 10.91 6.16
C ARG A 677 -7.62 10.13 6.91
N MET A 678 -8.85 10.21 6.40
CA MET A 678 -10.05 9.64 7.03
C MET A 678 -9.98 8.12 7.24
N GLY A 679 -9.45 7.35 6.28
CA GLY A 679 -9.44 5.87 6.37
C GLY A 679 -8.63 5.35 7.56
N ALA A 680 -7.45 5.93 7.80
CA ALA A 680 -6.64 5.61 8.97
C ALA A 680 -7.33 6.03 10.29
N ALA A 681 -7.94 7.22 10.32
CA ALA A 681 -8.68 7.69 11.49
C ALA A 681 -9.89 6.79 11.83
N LEU A 682 -10.62 6.31 10.81
CA LEU A 682 -11.71 5.35 10.97
C LEU A 682 -11.22 4.03 11.57
N ARG A 683 -10.14 3.45 11.03
CA ARG A 683 -9.54 2.20 11.55
C ARG A 683 -9.05 2.37 13.00
N HIS A 684 -8.44 3.51 13.31
CA HIS A 684 -7.97 3.79 14.68
C HIS A 684 -9.14 4.06 15.65
N SER A 685 -10.21 4.74 15.22
CA SER A 685 -11.41 4.91 16.05
C SER A 685 -12.06 3.57 16.40
N ALA A 686 -12.08 2.64 15.44
CA ALA A 686 -12.59 1.31 15.66
C ALA A 686 -11.71 0.53 16.65
N TYR A 687 -10.39 0.71 16.67
CA TYR A 687 -9.52 0.08 17.67
C TYR A 687 -9.97 0.41 19.12
N HIS A 688 -10.40 1.64 19.39
CA HIS A 688 -10.95 2.02 20.70
C HIS A 688 -12.36 1.46 20.93
N LEU A 689 -13.19 1.46 19.90
CA LEU A 689 -14.57 0.95 19.95
C LEU A 689 -14.60 -0.57 20.19
N HIS A 690 -13.66 -1.34 19.62
CA HIS A 690 -13.53 -2.80 19.81
C HIS A 690 -13.24 -3.20 21.26
N LYS A 691 -12.70 -2.28 22.08
CA LYS A 691 -12.46 -2.52 23.51
C LYS A 691 -13.73 -2.42 24.36
N GLN A 692 -14.81 -1.86 23.81
CA GLN A 692 -16.07 -1.70 24.52
C GLN A 692 -16.89 -3.01 24.50
N PRO A 693 -17.52 -3.38 25.64
CA PRO A 693 -18.26 -4.63 25.78
C PRO A 693 -19.55 -4.68 24.94
N GLU A 694 -20.05 -3.53 24.47
CA GLU A 694 -21.31 -3.42 23.77
C GLU A 694 -21.29 -4.14 22.41
N ARG A 695 -22.40 -4.81 22.06
CA ARG A 695 -22.50 -5.56 20.79
C ARG A 695 -22.65 -4.66 19.59
N ARG A 696 -23.48 -3.62 19.66
CA ARG A 696 -23.67 -2.66 18.57
C ARG A 696 -22.64 -1.54 18.73
N LYS A 697 -21.99 -1.19 17.62
CA LYS A 697 -20.87 -0.27 17.60
C LYS A 697 -21.08 0.74 16.47
N LEU A 698 -21.04 2.03 16.79
CA LEU A 698 -21.29 3.11 15.84
C LEU A 698 -20.14 4.11 15.84
N ILE A 699 -19.66 4.48 14.65
CA ILE A 699 -18.80 5.63 14.42
C ILE A 699 -19.63 6.69 13.70
N LEU A 700 -19.84 7.82 14.37
CA LEU A 700 -20.47 9.01 13.80
C LEU A 700 -19.36 9.99 13.39
N LEU A 701 -19.05 10.02 12.11
CA LEU A 701 -18.07 10.94 11.54
C LEU A 701 -18.73 12.28 11.24
N VAL A 702 -18.13 13.37 11.73
CA VAL A 702 -18.50 14.75 11.38
C VAL A 702 -17.35 15.36 10.58
N THR A 703 -17.59 15.63 9.30
CA THR A 703 -16.57 16.13 8.36
C THR A 703 -17.17 17.17 7.42
N ASP A 704 -16.37 18.15 7.04
CA ASP A 704 -16.69 19.20 6.08
C ASP A 704 -16.05 18.98 4.71
N GLY A 705 -15.19 17.98 4.56
CA GLY A 705 -14.28 17.85 3.42
C GLY A 705 -14.14 16.46 2.84
N GLU A 706 -13.56 16.43 1.65
CA GLU A 706 -13.14 15.21 0.98
C GLU A 706 -11.82 14.69 1.58
N PRO A 707 -11.62 13.36 1.69
CA PRO A 707 -10.32 12.81 2.06
C PRO A 707 -9.21 13.31 1.12
N ALA A 708 -8.26 14.06 1.67
CA ALA A 708 -7.15 14.67 0.95
C ALA A 708 -5.94 14.80 1.89
N ASP A 709 -4.73 14.58 1.41
CA ASP A 709 -3.50 14.76 2.19
C ASP A 709 -2.38 15.35 1.33
N ILE A 710 -1.38 15.99 1.95
CA ILE A 710 -0.30 16.70 1.25
C ILE A 710 0.62 15.77 0.44
N ASP A 711 0.74 14.51 0.88
CA ASP A 711 1.63 13.52 0.28
C ASP A 711 0.96 12.71 -0.83
N GLU A 712 -0.37 12.79 -0.91
CA GLU A 712 -1.16 12.09 -1.91
C GLU A 712 -1.68 13.06 -2.97
N ARG A 713 -1.19 12.89 -4.20
CA ARG A 713 -1.55 13.77 -5.32
C ARG A 713 -2.87 13.40 -5.95
N ASP A 714 -3.30 12.14 -5.81
CA ASP A 714 -4.55 11.62 -6.36
C ASP A 714 -5.73 11.76 -5.37
N PRO A 715 -6.72 12.63 -5.65
CA PRO A 715 -7.88 12.82 -4.78
C PRO A 715 -8.77 11.58 -4.65
N GLN A 716 -8.68 10.61 -5.56
CA GLN A 716 -9.47 9.38 -5.50
C GLN A 716 -8.85 8.35 -4.55
N HIS A 717 -7.53 8.36 -4.36
CA HIS A 717 -6.85 7.34 -3.58
C HIS A 717 -7.39 7.27 -2.14
N LEU A 718 -7.40 8.41 -1.45
CA LEU A 718 -7.91 8.48 -0.07
C LEU A 718 -9.43 8.30 0.02
N ARG A 719 -10.20 8.59 -1.05
CA ARG A 719 -11.64 8.28 -1.09
C ARG A 719 -11.89 6.78 -1.18
N PHE A 720 -11.15 6.09 -2.04
CA PHE A 720 -11.26 4.63 -2.16
C PHE A 720 -10.71 3.94 -0.91
N ASP A 721 -9.66 4.48 -0.27
CA ASP A 721 -9.22 3.98 1.04
C ASP A 721 -10.28 4.19 2.12
N ALA A 722 -10.88 5.38 2.23
CA ALA A 722 -11.95 5.63 3.18
C ALA A 722 -13.15 4.71 2.94
N LYS A 723 -13.53 4.49 1.67
CA LYS A 723 -14.58 3.52 1.31
C LYS A 723 -14.21 2.11 1.76
N LYS A 724 -12.96 1.68 1.52
CA LYS A 724 -12.50 0.35 1.91
C LYS A 724 -12.49 0.19 3.43
N ALA A 725 -12.05 1.22 4.16
CA ALA A 725 -12.12 1.26 5.62
C ALA A 725 -13.57 1.12 6.12
N VAL A 726 -14.54 1.81 5.50
CA VAL A 726 -15.97 1.66 5.84
C VAL A 726 -16.46 0.22 5.59
N GLU A 727 -16.11 -0.39 4.46
CA GLU A 727 -16.46 -1.79 4.16
C GLU A 727 -15.84 -2.78 5.17
N GLU A 728 -14.58 -2.57 5.53
CA GLU A 728 -13.87 -3.36 6.55
C GLU A 728 -14.59 -3.27 7.90
N LEU A 729 -14.92 -2.04 8.34
CA LEU A 729 -15.60 -1.80 9.61
C LEU A 729 -16.99 -2.44 9.64
N TYR A 730 -17.74 -2.33 8.54
CA TYR A 730 -19.03 -3.00 8.42
C TYR A 730 -18.90 -4.52 8.59
N SER A 731 -17.87 -5.14 8.00
CA SER A 731 -17.60 -6.57 8.15
C SER A 731 -17.23 -6.99 9.58
N GLN A 732 -16.70 -6.05 10.37
CA GLN A 732 -16.36 -6.22 11.79
C GLN A 732 -17.53 -5.91 12.73
N GLY A 733 -18.71 -5.56 12.20
CA GLY A 733 -19.89 -5.21 12.99
C GLY A 733 -19.89 -3.77 13.52
N VAL A 734 -19.03 -2.91 12.99
CA VAL A 734 -18.99 -1.48 13.29
C VAL A 734 -19.72 -0.72 12.19
N GLN A 735 -20.80 -0.03 12.55
CA GLN A 735 -21.54 0.83 11.63
C GLN A 735 -20.90 2.21 11.57
N THR A 736 -20.77 2.76 10.37
CA THR A 736 -20.25 4.12 10.14
C THR A 736 -21.35 5.00 9.58
N TYR A 737 -21.48 6.22 10.10
CA TYR A 737 -22.42 7.21 9.62
C TYR A 737 -21.74 8.56 9.46
N CYS A 738 -21.92 9.21 8.31
CA CYS A 738 -21.29 10.48 8.01
C CYS A 738 -22.27 11.66 8.11
N LEU A 739 -21.95 12.64 8.94
CA LEU A 739 -22.59 13.95 8.99
C LEU A 739 -21.70 14.93 8.24
N THR A 740 -22.11 15.30 7.03
CA THR A 740 -21.35 16.23 6.20
C THR A 740 -21.96 17.63 6.25
N LEU A 741 -21.10 18.65 6.35
CA LEU A 741 -21.49 20.06 6.37
C LEU A 741 -21.44 20.71 4.97
N ASP A 742 -20.95 19.98 3.97
CA ASP A 742 -20.81 20.47 2.59
C ASP A 742 -22.09 20.17 1.75
N PRO A 743 -22.78 21.20 1.23
CA PRO A 743 -23.98 21.04 0.40
C PRO A 743 -23.76 20.25 -0.91
N HIS A 744 -22.52 20.15 -1.38
CA HIS A 744 -22.16 19.43 -2.62
C HIS A 744 -21.60 18.02 -2.36
N ALA A 745 -21.57 17.57 -1.10
CA ALA A 745 -20.94 16.32 -0.71
C ALA A 745 -21.69 15.04 -1.09
N ASP A 746 -22.91 15.18 -1.63
CA ASP A 746 -23.79 14.06 -1.98
C ASP A 746 -23.11 13.01 -2.86
N ASP A 747 -22.28 13.39 -3.82
CA ASP A 747 -21.73 12.44 -4.80
C ASP A 747 -20.58 11.58 -4.27
N TYR A 748 -19.68 12.14 -3.46
CA TYR A 748 -18.52 11.40 -2.94
C TYR A 748 -18.83 10.70 -1.61
N VAL A 749 -19.55 11.34 -0.69
CA VAL A 749 -19.90 10.74 0.62
C VAL A 749 -20.78 9.51 0.41
N LYS A 750 -21.73 9.60 -0.53
CA LYS A 750 -22.56 8.46 -0.94
C LYS A 750 -21.75 7.28 -1.48
N ARG A 751 -20.62 7.53 -2.15
CA ARG A 751 -19.73 6.46 -2.65
C ARG A 751 -18.93 5.80 -1.53
N ILE A 752 -18.57 6.56 -0.49
CA ILE A 752 -17.78 6.08 0.66
C ILE A 752 -18.66 5.33 1.65
N PHE A 753 -19.74 5.94 2.13
CA PHE A 753 -20.58 5.40 3.21
C PHE A 753 -21.79 4.60 2.71
N GLY A 754 -22.23 4.84 1.47
CA GLY A 754 -23.44 4.24 0.91
C GLY A 754 -24.68 5.14 1.06
N GLN A 755 -25.73 4.83 0.30
CA GLN A 755 -26.88 5.73 0.10
C GLN A 755 -27.71 6.05 1.34
N ASN A 756 -27.67 5.20 2.38
CA ASN A 756 -28.47 5.37 3.60
C ASN A 756 -27.64 5.74 4.85
N ASN A 757 -26.32 5.93 4.71
CA ASN A 757 -25.39 6.07 5.83
C ASN A 757 -24.74 7.47 5.90
N TYR A 758 -25.41 8.49 5.37
CA TYR A 758 -24.94 9.86 5.46
C TYR A 758 -26.07 10.89 5.50
N THR A 759 -25.78 12.08 5.99
CA THR A 759 -26.70 13.22 5.99
C THR A 759 -25.93 14.50 5.77
N VAL A 760 -26.42 15.31 4.83
CA VAL A 760 -25.94 16.67 4.59
C VAL A 760 -26.66 17.62 5.55
N ILE A 761 -25.91 18.38 6.34
CA ILE A 761 -26.42 19.37 7.27
C ILE A 761 -25.99 20.75 6.79
N ASP A 762 -26.95 21.45 6.21
CA ASP A 762 -26.84 22.84 5.77
C ASP A 762 -27.04 23.84 6.93
N HIS A 763 -27.74 23.45 8.00
CA HIS A 763 -27.93 24.25 9.23
C HIS A 763 -28.01 23.38 10.49
N VAL A 764 -27.38 23.80 11.60
CA VAL A 764 -27.41 23.11 12.91
C VAL A 764 -28.83 22.81 13.38
N ASP A 765 -29.78 23.68 13.04
CA ASP A 765 -31.19 23.56 13.42
C ASP A 765 -31.89 22.31 12.86
N ARG A 766 -31.30 21.64 11.86
CA ARG A 766 -31.82 20.40 11.26
C ARG A 766 -31.31 19.12 11.93
N LEU A 767 -30.24 19.20 12.72
CA LEU A 767 -29.73 18.07 13.52
C LEU A 767 -30.81 17.37 14.36
N PRO A 768 -31.77 18.08 15.00
CA PRO A 768 -32.80 17.48 15.83
C PRO A 768 -33.80 16.62 15.07
N GLU A 769 -33.96 16.85 13.77
CA GLU A 769 -34.89 16.07 12.95
C GLU A 769 -34.23 14.78 12.46
N GLN A 770 -32.90 14.81 12.25
CA GLN A 770 -32.15 13.72 11.64
C GLN A 770 -31.54 12.74 12.67
N LEU A 771 -31.00 13.25 13.77
CA LEU A 771 -30.38 12.41 14.80
C LEU A 771 -31.34 11.34 15.37
N PRO A 772 -32.61 11.64 15.69
CA PRO A 772 -33.51 10.62 16.21
C PRO A 772 -33.85 9.55 15.17
N VAL A 773 -33.94 9.89 13.89
CA VAL A 773 -34.16 8.92 12.80
C VAL A 773 -32.97 7.97 12.70
N LEU A 774 -31.76 8.52 12.76
CA LEU A 774 -30.52 7.75 12.82
C LEU A 774 -30.52 6.79 14.00
N PHE A 775 -30.69 7.29 15.23
CA PHE A 775 -30.68 6.42 16.41
C PHE A 775 -31.83 5.39 16.37
N ALA A 776 -33.02 5.75 15.90
CA ALA A 776 -34.16 4.82 15.77
C ALA A 776 -33.86 3.68 14.77
N SER A 777 -33.23 3.98 13.63
CA SER A 777 -32.83 2.98 12.65
C SER A 777 -31.78 2.00 13.19
N LEU A 778 -30.91 2.48 14.08
CA LEU A 778 -29.83 1.72 14.70
C LEU A 778 -30.29 0.90 15.92
N THR A 779 -31.50 1.13 16.45
CA THR A 779 -32.06 0.41 17.61
C THR A 779 -33.12 -0.63 17.25
N LYS A 780 -33.59 -0.66 15.99
CA LYS A 780 -34.42 -1.77 15.49
C LYS A 780 -33.60 -3.05 15.35
#